data_AF-A0AAU5KGM3-F1
#
_entry.id   AF-A0AAU5KGM3-F1
#
_cell.length_a   1.000
_cell.length_b   1.000
_cell.length_c   1.000
_cell.angle_alpha   90.00
_cell.angle_beta   90.00
_cell.angle_gamma   90.00
#
_symmetry.space_group_name_H-M   'P 1'
#
loop_
_entity.id
_entity.type
_entity.pdbx_description
1 polymer ?
#
loop_
_entity_poly.entity_id
_entity_poly.type
_entity_poly.pdbx_seq_one_letter_code
_entity_poly.pdbx_strand_id
1 'polypeptide(L)'
;MGARVEAYFFLSYARADDSPLIAAFYRDLGARLLARDPAAAGLPPFRDVEQIRLGADWERALADAVAGCRAMVALYSPGYFASSYCGKEWTAFHSRVVAFRAETGWDPRALVPVLWRPVAGALPGPVAELQYSEPAMGERYPRVGLRSLLAEEPPGPEYHQVLDVLTDRIALAAGRARLPGLPGLDLGSFVGAFPVAAPEPPPVHLSYAPAGRLWAEWAAAELAAAGRPAALHGLGTAGADQALQEALDGRGRVLALLSPDYPRHPAAAGLWSALAGHAWAPGRPTLLSVRVGESTDPLPAPFGDQVPGEQLAADATVAAAQLAALAGEPVAAGGAPVTARPARGPRPRFPGERPAVFDAPVPTSNFTGRDEVLESLRAGFLAPGGPAVQVLQGMGGVGKTQTAAEYARRYAAGYDVVWWIAAEQPEFIAPRLAQLAPRLGLTATDDSADTAAQVLEALRAGRPHPRWLLILDNAGDPAELRGRLPDPPPGGHLLITSRDAAWARRDRVLELGVLRRAESLQLLERLNPELPVAAAAKLAAALGDLPLAIVPAAAWLRETGMPVAEYLELLAATATELLERSWLPDGDYPHSAAASWLLSLAELRRVNPAAAELLELCVHFGPEPIPTRLLFAPLPGTPVTGPGLAGGPGPGAGGAAAGSTADGSAVDAWAGEGRAVDARLAVGELIKAIHRSGLARAGGGTETLTVHRLVQGVIREQVGPERREQLRGTVQRLLAGAERPAPGLVNGWPVYQELLPHLGPSGAAHSTDPAVRDWLIDSVRYLYQRGLSQEACDLAERILACWSERDAEPGTQSAVQVPQLRRQYANTLRVLGRYRECYAIDKEVFAQLTRELGDGHPHSLSAANSLGADLRCLGRFAEACELDRTTLRRAERELAPGDPQRLLCANNLAVALYAVGDRVASLGLHERTWRQRVRSAPADPTTLSSAICVAQSLREAGRPAQALRVAEEAARDCRDLLGERHPRTLLARDGLAATYYRLGRFAEAEKLAEPVHRSTEEVLGAGSHEALGAAALLAAVRHALGEHVRAVAVGERAYREGRARFGGRHPLTVLLAGNLAPQLRAAGRTEEAAVLAREAAERFEAAMGPDHCDLGALLVNRATDQAVGDPAQAVRTGTRALELLTATVGTAHHHALAAGSNLALDLAAVGERGPAEELAGRCADLARTALGEGHALTRAVVVRKRLDVQVELYLL
;
A
#
# COMPACT_ATOMS: atom_id res chain seq x y z
N MET A 1 -17.62 -24.22 -72.34
CA MET A 1 -17.53 -22.74 -72.35
C MET A 1 -18.74 -22.21 -71.58
N GLY A 2 -18.65 -22.18 -70.25
CA GLY A 2 -19.70 -21.60 -69.39
C GLY A 2 -19.51 -20.09 -69.33
N ALA A 3 -20.58 -19.32 -69.50
CA ALA A 3 -20.53 -17.86 -69.51
C ALA A 3 -19.89 -17.34 -68.21
N ARG A 4 -18.77 -16.61 -68.36
CA ARG A 4 -18.05 -15.98 -67.24
C ARG A 4 -18.97 -14.95 -66.59
N VAL A 5 -19.16 -15.04 -65.28
CA VAL A 5 -19.99 -14.09 -64.53
C VAL A 5 -19.14 -12.83 -64.29
N GLU A 6 -19.44 -11.76 -65.00
CA GLU A 6 -18.91 -10.43 -64.70
C GLU A 6 -19.68 -9.88 -63.48
N ALA A 7 -18.98 -9.63 -62.38
CA ALA A 7 -19.61 -9.16 -61.14
C ALA A 7 -19.45 -7.64 -60.98
N TYR A 8 -20.51 -6.96 -60.56
CA TYR A 8 -20.46 -5.51 -60.38
C TYR A 8 -19.48 -5.10 -59.27
N PHE A 9 -19.50 -5.82 -58.15
CA PHE A 9 -18.39 -5.82 -57.18
C PHE A 9 -18.17 -7.21 -56.58
N PHE A 10 -16.98 -7.47 -56.08
CA PHE A 10 -16.64 -8.65 -55.28
C PHE A 10 -16.50 -8.24 -53.80
N LEU A 11 -17.25 -8.87 -52.90
CA LEU A 11 -17.13 -8.65 -51.46
C LEU A 11 -16.08 -9.62 -50.88
N SER A 12 -14.89 -9.11 -50.56
CA SER A 12 -13.83 -9.86 -49.90
C SER A 12 -13.91 -9.65 -48.39
N TYR A 13 -13.99 -10.77 -47.66
CA TYR A 13 -14.07 -10.77 -46.19
C TYR A 13 -13.53 -12.10 -45.62
N ALA A 14 -13.09 -12.09 -44.36
CA ALA A 14 -12.70 -13.34 -43.71
C ALA A 14 -13.93 -14.19 -43.40
N ARG A 15 -13.92 -15.46 -43.83
CA ARG A 15 -15.00 -16.42 -43.51
C ARG A 15 -15.25 -16.60 -42.02
N ALA A 16 -14.20 -16.46 -41.18
CA ALA A 16 -14.35 -16.49 -39.74
C ALA A 16 -15.21 -15.32 -39.20
N ASP A 17 -15.35 -14.23 -39.96
CA ASP A 17 -16.21 -13.09 -39.63
C ASP A 17 -17.61 -13.18 -40.28
N ASP A 18 -17.91 -14.24 -41.04
CA ASP A 18 -19.20 -14.44 -41.69
C ASP A 18 -20.32 -14.44 -40.63
N SER A 19 -21.34 -13.62 -40.87
CA SER A 19 -22.41 -13.40 -39.89
C SER A 19 -23.68 -12.86 -40.57
N PRO A 20 -24.84 -12.92 -39.90
CA PRO A 20 -26.05 -12.29 -40.40
C PRO A 20 -25.89 -10.80 -40.72
N LEU A 21 -24.96 -10.11 -40.03
CA LEU A 21 -24.64 -8.70 -40.26
C LEU A 21 -23.92 -8.47 -41.60
N ILE A 22 -22.99 -9.34 -42.02
CA ILE A 22 -22.37 -9.24 -43.35
C ILE A 22 -23.42 -9.49 -44.44
N ALA A 23 -24.32 -10.45 -44.22
CA ALA A 23 -25.43 -10.71 -45.14
C ALA A 23 -26.38 -9.50 -45.24
N ALA A 24 -26.68 -8.84 -44.13
CA ALA A 24 -27.47 -7.62 -44.10
C ALA A 24 -26.77 -6.47 -44.84
N PHE A 25 -25.50 -6.21 -44.54
CA PHE A 25 -24.70 -5.20 -45.24
C PHE A 25 -24.63 -5.43 -46.75
N TYR A 26 -24.38 -6.67 -47.18
CA TYR A 26 -24.34 -7.04 -48.59
C TYR A 26 -25.66 -6.75 -49.31
N ARG A 27 -26.80 -7.09 -48.69
CA ARG A 27 -28.14 -6.78 -49.24
C ARG A 27 -28.40 -5.28 -49.30
N ASP A 28 -28.12 -4.54 -48.23
CA ASP A 28 -28.36 -3.10 -48.15
C ASP A 28 -27.51 -2.34 -49.19
N LEU A 29 -26.23 -2.71 -49.32
CA LEU A 29 -25.33 -2.14 -50.31
C LEU A 29 -25.77 -2.47 -51.74
N GLY A 30 -26.16 -3.72 -52.00
CA GLY A 30 -26.67 -4.14 -53.31
C GLY A 30 -27.93 -3.38 -53.72
N ALA A 31 -28.89 -3.21 -52.79
CA ALA A 31 -30.11 -2.47 -53.04
C ALA A 31 -29.86 -0.98 -53.33
N ARG A 32 -28.96 -0.34 -52.57
CA ARG A 32 -28.58 1.06 -52.81
C ARG A 32 -27.84 1.25 -54.12
N LEU A 33 -26.95 0.32 -54.49
CA LEU A 33 -26.24 0.38 -55.77
C LEU A 33 -27.18 0.23 -56.96
N LEU A 34 -28.16 -0.68 -56.89
CA LEU A 34 -29.17 -0.83 -57.94
C LEU A 34 -29.99 0.45 -58.15
N ALA A 35 -30.30 1.16 -57.07
CA ALA A 35 -30.99 2.44 -57.13
C ALA A 35 -30.10 3.56 -57.68
N ARG A 36 -28.77 3.49 -57.46
CA ARG A 36 -27.81 4.54 -57.80
C ARG A 36 -27.22 4.44 -59.21
N ASP A 37 -26.93 3.23 -59.68
CA ASP A 37 -26.44 2.96 -61.02
C ASP A 37 -27.28 1.86 -61.69
N PRO A 38 -28.17 2.20 -62.63
CA PRO A 38 -28.98 1.23 -63.35
C PRO A 38 -28.18 0.14 -64.08
N ALA A 39 -26.89 0.39 -64.39
CA ALA A 39 -26.02 -0.61 -65.00
C ALA A 39 -25.74 -1.81 -64.08
N ALA A 40 -25.97 -1.69 -62.77
CA ALA A 40 -25.88 -2.79 -61.82
C ALA A 40 -26.99 -3.84 -61.98
N ALA A 41 -28.13 -3.49 -62.60
CA ALA A 41 -29.29 -4.38 -62.74
C ALA A 41 -29.03 -5.66 -63.54
N GLY A 42 -27.99 -5.67 -64.39
CA GLY A 42 -27.59 -6.82 -65.21
C GLY A 42 -26.31 -7.54 -64.75
N LEU A 43 -25.68 -7.09 -63.67
CA LEU A 43 -24.39 -7.60 -63.18
C LEU A 43 -24.49 -7.84 -61.67
N PRO A 44 -24.74 -9.08 -61.20
CA PRO A 44 -24.91 -9.33 -59.79
C PRO A 44 -23.58 -9.07 -59.03
N PRO A 45 -23.62 -8.48 -57.83
CA PRO A 45 -22.44 -8.45 -56.97
C PRO A 45 -22.12 -9.86 -56.48
N PHE A 46 -20.85 -10.16 -56.23
CA PHE A 46 -20.40 -11.50 -55.85
C PHE A 46 -20.13 -11.58 -54.35
N ARG A 47 -20.82 -12.52 -53.68
CA ARG A 47 -20.53 -12.99 -52.33
C ARG A 47 -20.37 -14.49 -52.35
N ASP A 48 -19.22 -14.95 -51.88
CA ASP A 48 -18.73 -16.33 -52.00
C ASP A 48 -19.67 -17.38 -51.35
N VAL A 49 -20.19 -17.12 -50.14
CA VAL A 49 -21.10 -18.02 -49.41
C VAL A 49 -22.44 -18.22 -50.10
N GLU A 50 -22.93 -17.23 -50.85
CA GLU A 50 -24.23 -17.31 -51.54
C GLU A 50 -24.12 -17.92 -52.95
N GLN A 51 -22.94 -17.84 -53.59
CA GLN A 51 -22.80 -18.10 -55.02
C GLN A 51 -21.92 -19.31 -55.36
N ILE A 52 -21.13 -19.83 -54.43
CA ILE A 52 -20.30 -21.02 -54.63
C ILE A 52 -20.89 -22.20 -53.83
N ARG A 53 -21.31 -23.26 -54.54
CA ARG A 53 -21.92 -24.44 -53.92
C ARG A 53 -20.88 -25.28 -53.18
N LEU A 54 -21.31 -25.96 -52.11
CA LEU A 54 -20.49 -26.99 -51.44
C LEU A 54 -20.03 -28.05 -52.46
N GLY A 55 -18.72 -28.32 -52.50
CA GLY A 55 -18.10 -29.29 -53.40
C GLY A 55 -17.62 -28.73 -54.75
N ALA A 56 -17.86 -27.45 -55.06
CA ALA A 56 -17.27 -26.79 -56.23
C ALA A 56 -15.76 -26.52 -56.01
N ASP A 57 -15.00 -26.40 -57.11
CA ASP A 57 -13.60 -25.97 -57.09
C ASP A 57 -13.52 -24.51 -56.62
N TRP A 58 -13.34 -24.36 -55.31
CA TRP A 58 -13.45 -23.12 -54.57
C TRP A 58 -12.43 -22.08 -55.03
N GLU A 59 -11.17 -22.51 -55.17
CA GLU A 59 -10.06 -21.63 -55.52
C GLU A 59 -10.21 -21.10 -56.95
N ARG A 60 -10.66 -21.95 -57.88
CA ARG A 60 -10.97 -21.54 -59.25
C ARG A 60 -12.17 -20.59 -59.32
N ALA A 61 -13.23 -20.84 -58.57
CA ALA A 61 -14.41 -19.99 -58.56
C ALA A 61 -14.13 -18.59 -57.98
N LEU A 62 -13.33 -18.52 -56.90
CA LEU A 62 -12.82 -17.25 -56.39
C LEU A 62 -11.90 -16.55 -57.38
N ALA A 63 -11.02 -17.29 -58.06
CA ALA A 63 -10.13 -16.72 -59.06
C ALA A 63 -10.91 -16.12 -60.25
N ASP A 64 -11.93 -16.81 -60.73
CA ASP A 64 -12.82 -16.32 -61.78
C ASP A 64 -13.61 -15.07 -61.32
N ALA A 65 -14.09 -15.05 -60.06
CA ALA A 65 -14.79 -13.90 -59.48
C ALA A 65 -13.88 -12.67 -59.33
N VAL A 66 -12.68 -12.86 -58.77
CA VAL A 66 -11.65 -11.80 -58.64
C VAL A 66 -11.13 -11.36 -60.00
N ALA A 67 -11.10 -12.23 -61.00
CA ALA A 67 -10.70 -11.89 -62.38
C ALA A 67 -11.77 -11.07 -63.11
N GLY A 68 -13.05 -11.35 -62.87
CA GLY A 68 -14.19 -10.79 -63.59
C GLY A 68 -14.89 -9.62 -62.90
N CYS A 69 -14.59 -9.34 -61.63
CA CYS A 69 -15.24 -8.24 -60.91
C CYS A 69 -14.70 -6.86 -61.32
N ARG A 70 -15.60 -5.87 -61.32
CA ARG A 70 -15.28 -4.48 -61.68
C ARG A 70 -14.73 -3.65 -60.53
N ALA A 71 -15.18 -3.93 -59.31
CA ALA A 71 -14.67 -3.37 -58.07
C ALA A 71 -14.54 -4.46 -57.00
N MET A 72 -13.67 -4.25 -56.03
CA MET A 72 -13.53 -5.11 -54.86
C MET A 72 -13.80 -4.31 -53.59
N VAL A 73 -14.73 -4.80 -52.77
CA VAL A 73 -15.04 -4.24 -51.45
C VAL A 73 -14.37 -5.12 -50.41
N ALA A 74 -13.38 -4.60 -49.70
CA ALA A 74 -12.58 -5.37 -48.74
C ALA A 74 -12.96 -5.00 -47.30
N LEU A 75 -13.53 -5.96 -46.55
CA LEU A 75 -13.96 -5.78 -45.16
C LEU A 75 -12.79 -6.02 -44.19
N TYR A 76 -12.09 -4.96 -43.81
CA TYR A 76 -10.93 -5.03 -42.93
C TYR A 76 -11.33 -5.34 -41.48
N SER A 77 -10.74 -6.41 -40.96
CA SER A 77 -10.88 -6.92 -39.60
C SER A 77 -9.58 -7.66 -39.20
N PRO A 78 -9.35 -7.95 -37.92
CA PRO A 78 -8.25 -8.83 -37.52
C PRO A 78 -8.25 -10.19 -38.25
N GLY A 79 -9.44 -10.77 -38.49
CA GLY A 79 -9.59 -12.02 -39.23
C GLY A 79 -9.22 -11.89 -40.71
N TYR A 80 -9.53 -10.75 -41.34
CA TYR A 80 -9.19 -10.47 -42.74
C TYR A 80 -7.68 -10.49 -42.98
N PHE A 81 -6.91 -9.83 -42.11
CA PHE A 81 -5.45 -9.79 -42.22
C PHE A 81 -4.76 -11.10 -41.83
N ALA A 82 -5.44 -11.99 -41.09
CA ALA A 82 -4.93 -13.32 -40.76
C ALA A 82 -5.25 -14.37 -41.84
N SER A 83 -6.11 -14.06 -42.82
CA SER A 83 -6.56 -15.00 -43.86
C SER A 83 -5.61 -15.03 -45.06
N SER A 84 -5.13 -16.23 -45.39
CA SER A 84 -4.29 -16.46 -46.58
C SER A 84 -5.04 -16.21 -47.89
N TYR A 85 -6.34 -16.50 -47.94
CA TYR A 85 -7.17 -16.28 -49.13
C TYR A 85 -7.48 -14.79 -49.33
N CYS A 86 -7.88 -14.07 -48.28
CA CYS A 86 -8.14 -12.62 -48.38
C CYS A 86 -6.87 -11.86 -48.77
N GLY A 87 -5.71 -12.28 -48.27
CA GLY A 87 -4.41 -11.73 -48.68
C GLY A 87 -4.12 -11.97 -50.17
N LYS A 88 -4.40 -13.17 -50.68
CA LYS A 88 -4.22 -13.52 -52.11
C LYS A 88 -5.19 -12.77 -53.01
N GLU A 89 -6.47 -12.74 -52.66
CA GLU A 89 -7.51 -11.97 -53.35
C GLU A 89 -7.13 -10.49 -53.45
N TRP A 90 -6.68 -9.92 -52.33
CA TRP A 90 -6.23 -8.53 -52.26
C TRP A 90 -5.04 -8.26 -53.17
N THR A 91 -3.97 -9.09 -53.09
CA THR A 91 -2.78 -8.91 -53.94
C THR A 91 -3.14 -9.04 -55.42
N ALA A 92 -3.94 -10.04 -55.78
CA ALA A 92 -4.34 -10.28 -57.16
C ALA A 92 -5.15 -9.11 -57.73
N PHE A 93 -6.15 -8.62 -57.00
CA PHE A 93 -6.97 -7.50 -57.45
C PHE A 93 -6.19 -6.18 -57.44
N HIS A 94 -5.40 -5.91 -56.40
CA HIS A 94 -4.55 -4.71 -56.35
C HIS A 94 -3.55 -4.66 -57.51
N SER A 95 -2.94 -5.80 -57.86
CA SER A 95 -2.05 -5.89 -59.02
C SER A 95 -2.75 -5.54 -60.33
N ARG A 96 -4.03 -5.92 -60.50
CA ARG A 96 -4.86 -5.51 -61.65
C ARG A 96 -5.06 -3.99 -61.69
N VAL A 97 -5.34 -3.36 -60.55
CA VAL A 97 -5.52 -1.90 -60.45
C VAL A 97 -4.21 -1.16 -60.75
N VAL A 98 -3.09 -1.63 -60.21
CA VAL A 98 -1.76 -1.04 -60.47
C VAL A 98 -1.37 -1.16 -61.94
N ALA A 99 -1.58 -2.32 -62.57
CA ALA A 99 -1.31 -2.52 -63.99
C ALA A 99 -2.14 -1.56 -64.86
N PHE A 100 -3.45 -1.46 -64.59
CA PHE A 100 -4.34 -0.54 -65.31
C PHE A 100 -3.94 0.93 -65.12
N ARG A 101 -3.53 1.32 -63.90
CA ARG A 101 -3.04 2.67 -63.63
C ARG A 101 -1.72 2.96 -64.36
N ALA A 102 -0.81 1.98 -64.43
CA ALA A 102 0.44 2.12 -65.15
C ALA A 102 0.21 2.28 -66.66
N GLU A 103 -0.79 1.59 -67.23
CA GLU A 103 -1.13 1.65 -68.65
C GLU A 103 -1.91 2.92 -69.03
N THR A 104 -2.85 3.37 -68.19
CA THR A 104 -3.79 4.46 -68.53
C THR A 104 -3.43 5.81 -67.88
N GLY A 105 -2.53 5.81 -66.89
CA GLY A 105 -2.23 6.98 -66.06
C GLY A 105 -3.33 7.35 -65.06
N TRP A 106 -4.45 6.61 -65.04
CA TRP A 106 -5.62 6.91 -64.22
C TRP A 106 -5.88 5.85 -63.17
N ASP A 107 -6.23 6.29 -61.96
CA ASP A 107 -6.54 5.38 -60.84
C ASP A 107 -8.06 5.22 -60.70
N PRO A 108 -8.61 4.04 -61.02
CA PRO A 108 -10.05 3.81 -60.97
C PRO A 108 -10.58 3.75 -59.54
N ARG A 109 -9.70 3.69 -58.53
CA ARG A 109 -10.04 3.47 -57.11
C ARG A 109 -10.99 2.28 -56.92
N ALA A 110 -10.77 1.22 -57.72
CA ALA A 110 -11.65 0.05 -57.77
C ALA A 110 -11.48 -0.91 -56.59
N LEU A 111 -10.46 -0.71 -55.74
CA LEU A 111 -10.32 -1.38 -54.46
C LEU A 111 -10.88 -0.47 -53.36
N VAL A 112 -12.01 -0.84 -52.78
CA VAL A 112 -12.79 -0.05 -51.81
C VAL A 112 -12.60 -0.66 -50.41
N PRO A 113 -11.73 -0.09 -49.57
CA PRO A 113 -11.52 -0.58 -48.21
C PRO A 113 -12.66 -0.14 -47.29
N VAL A 114 -13.11 -1.06 -46.44
CA VAL A 114 -14.15 -0.82 -45.43
C VAL A 114 -13.65 -1.32 -44.08
N LEU A 115 -13.54 -0.43 -43.11
CA LEU A 115 -13.23 -0.81 -41.73
C LEU A 115 -14.44 -1.54 -41.12
N TRP A 116 -14.42 -2.87 -41.16
CA TRP A 116 -15.49 -3.71 -40.63
C TRP A 116 -15.42 -3.79 -39.10
N ARG A 117 -14.22 -4.01 -38.55
CA ARG A 117 -13.91 -3.94 -37.12
C ARG A 117 -12.61 -3.17 -36.89
N PRO A 118 -12.44 -2.48 -35.75
CA PRO A 118 -11.17 -1.85 -35.41
C PRO A 118 -10.02 -2.85 -35.44
N VAL A 119 -8.90 -2.45 -36.03
CA VAL A 119 -7.68 -3.26 -36.16
C VAL A 119 -6.64 -2.64 -35.23
N ALA A 120 -6.15 -3.40 -34.26
CA ALA A 120 -5.14 -2.92 -33.32
C ALA A 120 -3.74 -2.97 -33.94
N GLY A 121 -2.98 -1.88 -33.83
CA GLY A 121 -1.61 -1.78 -34.34
C GLY A 121 -1.49 -1.13 -35.72
N ALA A 122 -0.28 -1.10 -36.27
CA ALA A 122 -0.03 -0.54 -37.60
C ALA A 122 -0.57 -1.47 -38.68
N LEU A 123 -1.40 -0.92 -39.58
CA LEU A 123 -1.88 -1.65 -40.74
C LEU A 123 -0.71 -2.00 -41.67
N PRO A 124 -0.79 -3.10 -42.44
CA PRO A 124 0.20 -3.42 -43.46
C PRO A 124 0.41 -2.22 -44.41
N GLY A 125 1.66 -1.90 -44.74
CA GLY A 125 2.02 -0.71 -45.51
C GLY A 125 1.16 -0.44 -46.76
N PRO A 126 0.97 -1.42 -47.66
CA PRO A 126 0.14 -1.26 -48.86
C PRO A 126 -1.35 -0.96 -48.58
N VAL A 127 -1.84 -1.31 -47.38
CA VAL A 127 -3.22 -1.08 -46.95
C VAL A 127 -3.36 0.25 -46.20
N ALA A 128 -2.36 0.63 -45.42
CA ALA A 128 -2.34 1.89 -44.68
C ALA A 128 -2.47 3.11 -45.62
N GLU A 129 -1.87 3.05 -46.81
CA GLU A 129 -1.96 4.11 -47.83
C GLU A 129 -3.34 4.23 -48.49
N LEU A 130 -4.11 3.13 -48.50
CA LEU A 130 -5.44 3.06 -49.12
C LEU A 130 -6.58 3.27 -48.11
N GLN A 131 -6.31 3.17 -46.81
CA GLN A 131 -7.31 3.40 -45.76
C GLN A 131 -7.55 4.89 -45.55
N TYR A 132 -8.69 5.38 -46.02
CA TYR A 132 -9.11 6.78 -45.87
C TYR A 132 -10.09 6.97 -44.71
N SER A 133 -9.75 7.84 -43.76
CA SER A 133 -10.75 8.46 -42.86
C SER A 133 -11.38 9.64 -43.60
N GLU A 134 -12.44 9.40 -44.36
CA GLU A 134 -13.18 10.48 -45.02
C GLU A 134 -14.15 11.12 -44.01
N PRO A 135 -14.08 12.45 -43.77
CA PRO A 135 -14.98 13.12 -42.82
C PRO A 135 -16.47 12.87 -43.11
N ALA A 136 -16.82 12.62 -44.37
CA ALA A 136 -18.18 12.30 -44.81
C ALA A 136 -18.72 10.96 -44.26
N MET A 137 -17.89 10.10 -43.66
CA MET A 137 -18.31 8.83 -43.05
C MET A 137 -18.65 8.94 -41.55
N GLY A 138 -18.54 10.13 -40.95
CA GLY A 138 -18.86 10.35 -39.53
C GLY A 138 -17.67 10.09 -38.58
N GLU A 139 -17.77 10.63 -37.36
CA GLU A 139 -16.68 10.58 -36.37
C GLU A 139 -16.61 9.26 -35.58
N ARG A 140 -17.71 8.51 -35.48
CA ARG A 140 -17.72 7.24 -34.73
C ARG A 140 -17.17 6.10 -35.59
N TYR A 141 -17.42 6.13 -36.90
CA TYR A 141 -17.00 5.06 -37.83
C TYR A 141 -15.53 4.62 -37.67
N PRO A 142 -14.52 5.52 -37.62
CA PRO A 142 -13.12 5.11 -37.46
C PRO A 142 -12.80 4.45 -36.10
N ARG A 143 -13.60 4.71 -35.07
CA ARG A 143 -13.39 4.20 -33.70
C ARG A 143 -14.03 2.84 -33.47
N VAL A 144 -15.24 2.64 -34.00
CA VAL A 144 -16.05 1.45 -33.68
C VAL A 144 -16.21 0.48 -34.86
N GLY A 145 -15.90 0.90 -36.08
CA GLY A 145 -16.06 0.12 -37.31
C GLY A 145 -17.52 -0.04 -37.77
N LEU A 146 -17.70 -0.45 -39.03
CA LEU A 146 -19.04 -0.56 -39.65
C LEU A 146 -19.94 -1.58 -38.96
N ARG A 147 -19.36 -2.69 -38.48
CA ARG A 147 -20.11 -3.76 -37.83
C ARG A 147 -20.88 -3.26 -36.61
N SER A 148 -20.26 -2.37 -35.82
CA SER A 148 -20.87 -1.82 -34.61
C SER A 148 -22.03 -0.87 -34.94
N LEU A 149 -21.89 -0.06 -35.99
CA LEU A 149 -22.95 0.84 -36.45
C LEU A 149 -24.16 0.09 -37.03
N LEU A 150 -23.90 -1.02 -37.72
CA LEU A 150 -24.95 -1.88 -38.29
C LEU A 150 -25.66 -2.74 -37.24
N ALA A 151 -25.00 -3.05 -36.12
CA ALA A 151 -25.58 -3.87 -35.06
C ALA A 151 -26.58 -3.12 -34.16
N GLU A 152 -26.76 -1.80 -34.37
CA GLU A 152 -27.80 -1.01 -33.70
C GLU A 152 -29.19 -1.37 -34.30
N GLU A 153 -30.22 -1.58 -33.47
CA GLU A 153 -31.58 -1.90 -33.95
C GLU A 153 -32.58 -0.77 -33.60
N PRO A 154 -33.08 0.01 -34.60
CA PRO A 154 -32.71 0.01 -36.02
C PRO A 154 -31.34 0.68 -36.27
N PRO A 155 -30.66 0.39 -37.41
CA PRO A 155 -29.37 1.00 -37.72
C PRO A 155 -29.46 2.53 -37.73
N GLY A 156 -28.54 3.19 -37.02
CA GLY A 156 -28.53 4.64 -36.89
C GLY A 156 -28.26 5.39 -38.20
N PRO A 157 -28.50 6.71 -38.24
CA PRO A 157 -28.30 7.53 -39.45
C PRO A 157 -26.85 7.51 -39.96
N GLU A 158 -25.87 7.32 -39.07
CA GLU A 158 -24.44 7.24 -39.42
C GLU A 158 -24.12 5.97 -40.23
N TYR A 159 -24.78 4.84 -39.97
CA TYR A 159 -24.63 3.64 -40.80
C TYR A 159 -25.09 3.91 -42.24
N HIS A 160 -26.25 4.54 -42.40
CA HIS A 160 -26.79 4.89 -43.71
C HIS A 160 -25.94 5.93 -44.44
N GLN A 161 -25.34 6.88 -43.71
CA GLN A 161 -24.39 7.84 -44.27
C GLN A 161 -23.15 7.14 -44.83
N VAL A 162 -22.53 6.23 -44.07
CA VAL A 162 -21.39 5.44 -44.54
C VAL A 162 -21.78 4.61 -45.77
N LEU A 163 -22.97 4.02 -45.77
CA LEU A 163 -23.49 3.23 -46.87
C LEU A 163 -23.66 4.05 -48.17
N ASP A 164 -24.11 5.29 -48.09
CA ASP A 164 -24.22 6.18 -49.26
C ASP A 164 -22.85 6.51 -49.86
N VAL A 165 -21.86 6.83 -49.02
CA VAL A 165 -20.49 7.12 -49.47
C VAL A 165 -19.86 5.90 -50.16
N LEU A 166 -20.05 4.70 -49.59
CA LEU A 166 -19.58 3.45 -50.21
C LEU A 166 -20.28 3.18 -51.54
N THR A 167 -21.60 3.41 -51.60
CA THR A 167 -22.41 3.24 -52.82
C THR A 167 -21.89 4.14 -53.94
N ASP A 168 -21.64 5.42 -53.66
CA ASP A 168 -21.14 6.38 -54.67
C ASP A 168 -19.75 5.99 -55.19
N ARG A 169 -18.87 5.52 -54.31
CA ARG A 169 -17.51 5.09 -54.69
C ARG A 169 -17.53 3.84 -55.57
N ILE A 170 -18.34 2.84 -55.19
CA ILE A 170 -18.46 1.62 -55.98
C ILE A 170 -19.12 1.93 -57.32
N ALA A 171 -20.15 2.78 -57.37
CA ALA A 171 -20.77 3.20 -58.63
C ALA A 171 -19.78 3.93 -59.56
N LEU A 172 -18.92 4.78 -59.01
CA LEU A 172 -17.86 5.45 -59.78
C LEU A 172 -16.85 4.43 -60.35
N ALA A 173 -16.36 3.51 -59.51
CA ALA A 173 -15.35 2.54 -59.90
C ALA A 173 -15.88 1.42 -60.81
N ALA A 174 -17.02 0.83 -60.48
CA ALA A 174 -17.60 -0.28 -61.23
C ALA A 174 -18.38 0.20 -62.47
N GLY A 175 -19.05 1.36 -62.40
CA GLY A 175 -19.89 1.89 -63.47
C GLY A 175 -19.13 2.70 -64.51
N ARG A 176 -18.33 3.67 -64.06
CA ARG A 176 -17.67 4.66 -64.95
C ARG A 176 -16.21 4.35 -65.28
N ALA A 177 -15.46 3.75 -64.36
CA ALA A 177 -14.03 3.49 -64.50
C ALA A 177 -13.68 2.25 -65.34
N ARG A 178 -14.46 1.18 -65.14
CA ARG A 178 -14.34 -0.16 -65.73
C ARG A 178 -12.91 -0.70 -65.81
N LEU A 179 -12.50 -1.38 -64.74
CA LEU A 179 -11.28 -2.19 -64.74
C LEU A 179 -11.46 -3.41 -65.67
N PRO A 180 -10.57 -3.66 -66.64
CA PRO A 180 -10.68 -4.80 -67.55
C PRO A 180 -10.50 -6.13 -66.80
N GLY A 181 -11.27 -7.15 -67.20
CA GLY A 181 -11.16 -8.49 -66.62
C GLY A 181 -9.84 -9.17 -66.99
N LEU A 182 -9.31 -10.02 -66.09
CA LEU A 182 -8.06 -10.74 -66.30
C LEU A 182 -8.29 -12.25 -66.47
N PRO A 183 -8.56 -12.75 -67.69
CA PRO A 183 -8.95 -14.14 -67.88
C PRO A 183 -7.78 -15.10 -67.59
N GLY A 184 -8.06 -16.17 -66.81
CA GLY A 184 -7.05 -17.18 -66.47
C GLY A 184 -6.20 -16.82 -65.25
N LEU A 185 -6.68 -15.93 -64.38
CA LEU A 185 -6.06 -15.65 -63.08
C LEU A 185 -5.93 -16.95 -62.27
N ASP A 186 -4.72 -17.24 -61.80
CA ASP A 186 -4.46 -18.31 -60.83
C ASP A 186 -4.17 -17.67 -59.47
N LEU A 187 -5.13 -17.70 -58.54
CA LEU A 187 -4.96 -17.18 -57.18
C LEU A 187 -3.87 -17.93 -56.41
N GLY A 188 -3.60 -19.19 -56.73
CA GLY A 188 -2.55 -20.00 -56.11
C GLY A 188 -1.15 -19.41 -56.34
N SER A 189 -0.95 -18.72 -57.47
CA SER A 189 0.33 -18.12 -57.85
C SER A 189 0.66 -16.81 -57.12
N PHE A 190 -0.32 -16.17 -56.45
CA PHE A 190 -0.08 -14.94 -55.70
C PHE A 190 0.38 -15.24 -54.26
N VAL A 191 1.37 -14.48 -53.80
CA VAL A 191 1.72 -14.40 -52.38
C VAL A 191 0.79 -13.37 -51.73
N GLY A 192 0.08 -13.78 -50.68
CA GLY A 192 -0.83 -12.89 -49.96
C GLY A 192 -0.09 -11.70 -49.36
N ALA A 193 -0.68 -10.50 -49.45
CA ALA A 193 -0.06 -9.27 -48.96
C ALA A 193 0.09 -9.19 -47.43
N PHE A 194 -0.52 -10.14 -46.70
CA PHE A 194 -0.57 -10.17 -45.25
C PHE A 194 0.16 -11.42 -44.72
N PRO A 195 0.87 -11.33 -43.58
CA PRO A 195 1.58 -12.46 -43.02
C PRO A 195 0.58 -13.56 -42.63
N VAL A 196 0.67 -14.69 -43.34
CA VAL A 196 -0.07 -15.91 -42.99
C VAL A 196 0.63 -16.53 -41.77
N ALA A 197 -0.05 -16.62 -40.64
CA ALA A 197 0.43 -17.47 -39.55
C ALA A 197 0.52 -18.91 -40.06
N ALA A 198 1.70 -19.54 -39.96
CA ALA A 198 1.84 -20.97 -40.23
C ALA A 198 0.79 -21.75 -39.43
N PRO A 199 0.19 -22.84 -39.96
CA PRO A 199 -0.74 -23.65 -39.18
C PRO A 199 -0.03 -24.09 -37.91
N GLU A 200 -0.54 -23.66 -36.76
CA GLU A 200 -0.02 -24.09 -35.48
C GLU A 200 -0.18 -25.62 -35.39
N PRO A 201 0.83 -26.34 -34.85
CA PRO A 201 0.63 -27.74 -34.53
C PRO A 201 -0.58 -27.89 -33.59
N PRO A 202 -1.38 -28.98 -33.72
CA PRO A 202 -2.52 -29.19 -32.84
C PRO A 202 -2.06 -29.13 -31.37
N PRO A 203 -2.82 -28.44 -30.50
CA PRO A 203 -2.39 -28.21 -29.14
C PRO A 203 -2.30 -29.53 -28.36
N VAL A 204 -1.39 -29.57 -27.39
CA VAL A 204 -1.34 -30.66 -26.40
C VAL A 204 -2.34 -30.33 -25.29
N HIS A 205 -3.27 -31.22 -25.02
CA HIS A 205 -4.26 -31.04 -23.97
C HIS A 205 -3.73 -31.61 -22.65
N LEU A 206 -3.52 -30.77 -21.64
CA LEU A 206 -3.03 -31.17 -20.32
C LEU A 206 -4.20 -31.47 -19.39
N SER A 207 -4.29 -32.70 -18.91
CA SER A 207 -5.23 -33.08 -17.85
C SER A 207 -4.52 -33.01 -16.49
N TYR A 208 -5.10 -32.31 -15.51
CA TYR A 208 -4.50 -32.15 -14.18
C TYR A 208 -5.57 -32.07 -13.08
N ALA A 209 -5.24 -32.55 -11.87
CA ALA A 209 -6.06 -32.22 -10.70
C ALA A 209 -5.85 -30.76 -10.32
N PRO A 210 -6.89 -30.01 -9.90
CA PRO A 210 -6.77 -28.59 -9.57
C PRO A 210 -5.56 -28.26 -8.68
N ALA A 211 -5.27 -29.06 -7.65
CA ALA A 211 -4.11 -28.89 -6.77
C ALA A 211 -2.75 -28.89 -7.51
N GLY A 212 -2.67 -29.59 -8.63
CA GLY A 212 -1.52 -29.66 -9.53
C GLY A 212 -1.48 -28.59 -10.62
N ARG A 213 -2.34 -27.56 -10.58
CA ARG A 213 -2.40 -26.53 -11.63
C ARG A 213 -1.07 -25.87 -11.96
N LEU A 214 -0.21 -25.60 -10.98
CA LEU A 214 1.11 -25.02 -11.26
C LEU A 214 1.98 -25.94 -12.14
N TRP A 215 1.88 -27.26 -11.96
CA TRP A 215 2.53 -28.22 -12.85
C TRP A 215 1.98 -28.13 -14.27
N ALA A 216 0.68 -27.94 -14.42
CA ALA A 216 0.05 -27.77 -15.71
C ALA A 216 0.45 -26.44 -16.39
N GLU A 217 0.44 -25.33 -15.66
CA GLU A 217 0.88 -24.01 -16.16
C GLU A 217 2.35 -24.02 -16.59
N TRP A 218 3.22 -24.62 -15.76
CA TRP A 218 4.64 -24.76 -16.08
C TRP A 218 4.86 -25.67 -17.30
N ALA A 219 4.24 -26.85 -17.33
CA ALA A 219 4.33 -27.77 -18.45
C ALA A 219 3.81 -27.14 -19.75
N ALA A 220 2.69 -26.40 -19.69
CA ALA A 220 2.15 -25.70 -20.85
C ALA A 220 3.10 -24.62 -21.39
N ALA A 221 3.77 -23.87 -20.50
CA ALA A 221 4.76 -22.87 -20.90
C ALA A 221 6.00 -23.50 -21.54
N GLU A 222 6.49 -24.63 -21.01
CA GLU A 222 7.63 -25.34 -21.60
C GLU A 222 7.28 -25.99 -22.95
N LEU A 223 6.08 -26.57 -23.07
CA LEU A 223 5.57 -27.08 -24.35
C LEU A 223 5.42 -25.95 -25.38
N ALA A 224 4.84 -24.81 -24.98
CA ALA A 224 4.70 -23.65 -25.85
C ALA A 224 6.06 -23.09 -26.30
N ALA A 225 7.07 -23.08 -25.40
CA ALA A 225 8.44 -22.69 -25.75
C ALA A 225 9.11 -23.67 -26.72
N ALA A 226 8.73 -24.95 -26.67
CA ALA A 226 9.11 -25.97 -27.64
C ALA A 226 8.26 -25.92 -28.95
N GLY A 227 7.40 -24.90 -29.11
CA GLY A 227 6.57 -24.71 -30.31
C GLY A 227 5.29 -25.55 -30.34
N ARG A 228 4.87 -26.14 -29.21
CA ARG A 228 3.65 -26.93 -29.05
C ARG A 228 2.70 -26.20 -28.08
N PRO A 229 1.72 -25.41 -28.55
CA PRO A 229 0.78 -24.77 -27.65
C PRO A 229 0.03 -25.83 -26.84
N ALA A 230 -0.31 -25.53 -25.58
CA ALA A 230 -0.96 -26.47 -24.70
C ALA A 230 -2.24 -25.87 -24.09
N ALA A 231 -3.31 -26.67 -24.05
CA ALA A 231 -4.59 -26.32 -23.45
C ALA A 231 -4.73 -26.98 -22.08
N LEU A 232 -5.14 -26.22 -21.07
CA LEU A 232 -5.24 -26.68 -19.68
C LEU A 232 -6.66 -27.17 -19.37
N HIS A 233 -6.78 -28.41 -18.89
CA HIS A 233 -8.05 -29.05 -18.51
C HIS A 233 -7.97 -29.58 -17.08
N GLY A 234 -8.50 -28.80 -16.14
CA GLY A 234 -8.58 -29.19 -14.73
C GLY A 234 -9.71 -30.19 -14.49
N LEU A 235 -9.47 -31.24 -13.70
CA LEU A 235 -10.52 -32.20 -13.36
C LEU A 235 -11.70 -31.50 -12.64
N GLY A 236 -12.93 -31.81 -13.05
CA GLY A 236 -14.14 -31.25 -12.47
C GLY A 236 -14.49 -29.84 -12.92
N THR A 237 -13.72 -29.22 -13.84
CA THR A 237 -14.13 -27.95 -14.44
C THR A 237 -15.13 -28.18 -15.56
N ALA A 238 -16.09 -27.26 -15.71
CA ALA A 238 -17.15 -27.40 -16.71
C ALA A 238 -16.59 -27.45 -18.14
N GLY A 239 -16.95 -28.50 -18.88
CA GLY A 239 -16.55 -28.69 -20.28
C GLY A 239 -15.16 -29.30 -20.52
N ALA A 240 -14.34 -29.49 -19.48
CA ALA A 240 -13.01 -30.10 -19.62
C ALA A 240 -13.06 -31.55 -20.11
N ASP A 241 -13.97 -32.36 -19.56
CA ASP A 241 -14.09 -33.78 -19.93
C ASP A 241 -14.46 -33.94 -21.41
N GLN A 242 -15.40 -33.11 -21.90
CA GLN A 242 -15.82 -33.11 -23.30
C GLN A 242 -14.67 -32.65 -24.22
N ALA A 243 -13.95 -31.59 -23.85
CA ALA A 243 -12.83 -31.09 -24.65
C ALA A 243 -11.66 -32.09 -24.72
N LEU A 244 -11.42 -32.86 -23.66
CA LEU A 244 -10.41 -33.93 -23.63
C LEU A 244 -10.82 -35.12 -24.51
N GLN A 245 -12.10 -35.47 -24.53
CA GLN A 245 -12.64 -36.53 -25.40
C GLN A 245 -12.56 -36.11 -26.88
N GLU A 246 -13.03 -34.91 -27.22
CA GLU A 246 -12.97 -34.36 -28.59
C GLU A 246 -11.52 -34.25 -29.12
N ALA A 247 -10.55 -33.95 -28.23
CA ALA A 247 -9.14 -33.90 -28.58
C ALA A 247 -8.57 -35.27 -28.98
N LEU A 248 -9.02 -36.35 -28.33
CA LEU A 248 -8.62 -37.73 -28.64
C LEU A 248 -9.35 -38.30 -29.85
N ASP A 249 -10.60 -37.90 -30.09
CA ASP A 249 -11.35 -38.25 -31.30
C ASP A 249 -10.76 -37.59 -32.57
N GLY A 250 -10.03 -36.49 -32.40
CA GLY A 250 -9.27 -35.79 -33.45
C GLY A 250 -7.83 -36.29 -33.65
N ARG A 251 -6.97 -35.46 -34.27
CA ARG A 251 -5.50 -35.69 -34.35
C ARG A 251 -4.73 -35.09 -33.16
N GLY A 252 -5.40 -34.83 -32.03
CA GLY A 252 -4.83 -34.19 -30.84
C GLY A 252 -4.04 -35.15 -29.93
N ARG A 253 -3.37 -34.63 -28.91
CA ARG A 253 -2.68 -35.41 -27.87
C ARG A 253 -3.14 -34.96 -26.48
N VAL A 254 -3.38 -35.90 -25.58
CA VAL A 254 -3.66 -35.64 -24.17
C VAL A 254 -2.47 -36.09 -23.33
N LEU A 255 -1.98 -35.20 -22.46
CA LEU A 255 -0.95 -35.50 -21.47
C LEU A 255 -1.53 -35.33 -20.06
N ALA A 256 -1.65 -36.41 -19.31
CA ALA A 256 -2.12 -36.40 -17.94
C ALA A 256 -0.97 -36.20 -16.95
N LEU A 257 -1.07 -35.15 -16.14
CA LEU A 257 -0.13 -34.82 -15.08
C LEU A 257 -0.61 -35.42 -13.76
N LEU A 258 -0.08 -36.61 -13.45
CA LEU A 258 -0.47 -37.43 -12.31
C LEU A 258 0.25 -36.94 -11.04
N SER A 259 -0.36 -35.95 -10.37
CA SER A 259 0.02 -35.55 -9.01
C SER A 259 -0.57 -36.50 -7.96
N PRO A 260 -0.12 -36.45 -6.69
CA PRO A 260 -0.71 -37.26 -5.61
C PRO A 260 -2.22 -37.06 -5.41
N ASP A 261 -2.73 -35.88 -5.76
CA ASP A 261 -4.16 -35.53 -5.66
C ASP A 261 -4.97 -35.97 -6.88
N TYR A 262 -4.31 -36.25 -8.02
CA TYR A 262 -4.96 -36.69 -9.25
C TYR A 262 -5.82 -37.96 -9.05
N PRO A 263 -5.28 -39.09 -8.56
CA PRO A 263 -6.07 -40.31 -8.38
C PRO A 263 -7.13 -40.20 -7.27
N ARG A 264 -7.00 -39.22 -6.37
CA ARG A 264 -7.94 -38.98 -5.26
C ARG A 264 -9.13 -38.11 -5.67
N HIS A 265 -9.07 -37.47 -6.83
CA HIS A 265 -10.14 -36.60 -7.29
C HIS A 265 -11.36 -37.41 -7.77
N PRO A 266 -12.59 -37.07 -7.34
CA PRO A 266 -13.79 -37.86 -7.66
C PRO A 266 -14.05 -38.08 -9.16
N ALA A 267 -13.71 -37.10 -10.00
CA ALA A 267 -13.89 -37.19 -11.46
C ALA A 267 -12.78 -37.99 -12.17
N ALA A 268 -11.65 -38.27 -11.51
CA ALA A 268 -10.46 -38.80 -12.18
C ALA A 268 -10.64 -40.22 -12.72
N ALA A 269 -11.23 -41.13 -11.94
CA ALA A 269 -11.32 -42.55 -12.31
C ALA A 269 -12.28 -42.78 -13.49
N GLY A 270 -13.41 -42.07 -13.51
CA GLY A 270 -14.38 -42.13 -14.60
C GLY A 270 -13.82 -41.57 -15.90
N LEU A 271 -13.19 -40.39 -15.83
CA LEU A 271 -12.53 -39.77 -16.99
C LEU A 271 -11.40 -40.65 -17.52
N TRP A 272 -10.52 -41.15 -16.65
CA TRP A 272 -9.40 -41.99 -17.05
C TRP A 272 -9.84 -43.25 -17.80
N SER A 273 -10.90 -43.91 -17.30
CA SER A 273 -11.46 -45.09 -17.93
C SER A 273 -12.03 -44.80 -19.33
N ALA A 274 -12.61 -43.61 -19.53
CA ALA A 274 -13.10 -43.16 -20.83
C ALA A 274 -11.95 -42.82 -21.81
N LEU A 275 -10.88 -42.19 -21.32
CA LEU A 275 -9.73 -41.80 -22.15
C LEU A 275 -8.82 -43.00 -22.51
N ALA A 276 -8.64 -43.96 -21.60
CA ALA A 276 -7.74 -45.10 -21.78
C ALA A 276 -8.11 -46.00 -22.98
N GLY A 277 -9.39 -46.04 -23.37
CA GLY A 277 -9.85 -46.76 -24.56
C GLY A 277 -9.28 -46.25 -25.90
N HIS A 278 -8.73 -45.03 -25.92
CA HIS A 278 -8.19 -44.36 -27.11
C HIS A 278 -6.66 -44.37 -27.17
N ALA A 279 -5.97 -45.01 -26.22
CA ALA A 279 -4.53 -44.87 -26.00
C ALA A 279 -3.63 -45.32 -27.18
N TRP A 280 -4.12 -46.17 -28.09
CA TRP A 280 -3.35 -46.72 -29.22
C TRP A 280 -4.11 -46.65 -30.55
N ALA A 281 -3.99 -45.55 -31.29
CA ALA A 281 -4.30 -45.48 -32.73
C ALA A 281 -3.09 -45.97 -33.57
N PRO A 282 -3.23 -46.36 -34.86
CA PRO A 282 -2.18 -47.06 -35.59
C PRO A 282 -0.91 -46.20 -35.75
N GLY A 283 0.07 -46.42 -34.87
CA GLY A 283 1.44 -45.93 -34.98
C GLY A 283 1.88 -44.76 -34.08
N ARG A 284 1.02 -44.13 -33.26
CA ARG A 284 1.43 -43.10 -32.26
C ARG A 284 0.52 -43.08 -31.01
N PRO A 285 1.06 -43.00 -29.78
CA PRO A 285 0.25 -42.84 -28.56
C PRO A 285 -0.41 -41.45 -28.53
N THR A 286 -1.71 -41.41 -28.29
CA THR A 286 -2.54 -40.18 -28.21
C THR A 286 -2.79 -39.75 -26.76
N LEU A 287 -2.76 -40.69 -25.81
CA LEU A 287 -2.79 -40.45 -24.36
C LEU A 287 -1.43 -40.77 -23.75
N LEU A 288 -0.83 -39.79 -23.07
CA LEU A 288 0.43 -39.91 -22.35
C LEU A 288 0.21 -39.55 -20.87
N SER A 289 1.04 -40.09 -19.99
CA SER A 289 0.97 -39.78 -18.56
C SER A 289 2.35 -39.52 -17.97
N VAL A 290 2.44 -38.51 -17.12
CA VAL A 290 3.67 -38.14 -16.41
C VAL A 290 3.33 -37.96 -14.95
N ARG A 291 4.16 -38.54 -14.07
CA ARG A 291 4.04 -38.32 -12.64
C ARG A 291 4.76 -37.04 -12.25
N VAL A 292 4.07 -36.18 -11.49
CA VAL A 292 4.58 -34.88 -11.07
C VAL A 292 4.56 -34.74 -9.54
N GLY A 293 5.57 -34.08 -8.98
CA GLY A 293 5.76 -33.93 -7.53
C GLY A 293 6.49 -35.10 -6.87
N GLU A 294 6.86 -34.92 -5.59
CA GLU A 294 7.55 -35.91 -4.77
C GLU A 294 6.54 -36.94 -4.22
N SER A 295 6.34 -38.04 -4.94
CA SER A 295 5.58 -39.19 -4.42
C SER A 295 6.17 -40.49 -4.96
N THR A 296 6.55 -41.37 -4.03
CA THR A 296 7.09 -42.70 -4.32
C THR A 296 6.00 -43.78 -4.33
N ASP A 297 4.77 -43.44 -3.96
CA ASP A 297 3.68 -44.41 -3.85
C ASP A 297 3.30 -44.98 -5.23
N PRO A 298 2.96 -46.27 -5.34
CA PRO A 298 2.39 -46.81 -6.57
C PRO A 298 1.08 -46.10 -6.93
N LEU A 299 0.87 -45.81 -8.22
CA LEU A 299 -0.41 -45.27 -8.69
C LEU A 299 -1.50 -46.34 -8.51
N PRO A 300 -2.65 -46.03 -7.89
CA PRO A 300 -3.75 -46.97 -7.77
C PRO A 300 -4.38 -47.29 -9.15
N ALA A 301 -5.03 -48.44 -9.29
CA ALA A 301 -5.84 -48.75 -10.47
C ALA A 301 -6.96 -47.69 -10.63
N PRO A 302 -7.32 -47.26 -11.85
CA PRO A 302 -6.82 -47.71 -13.16
C PRO A 302 -5.58 -46.96 -13.71
N PHE A 303 -4.95 -46.08 -12.93
CA PHE A 303 -3.96 -45.11 -13.42
C PHE A 303 -2.57 -45.70 -13.72
N GLY A 304 -2.19 -46.79 -13.04
CA GLY A 304 -0.87 -47.41 -13.19
C GLY A 304 -0.76 -48.57 -14.20
N ASP A 305 -1.88 -49.25 -14.49
CA ASP A 305 -1.85 -50.54 -15.20
C ASP A 305 -2.00 -50.42 -16.73
N GLN A 306 -2.56 -49.30 -17.23
CA GLN A 306 -2.98 -49.16 -18.63
C GLN A 306 -2.05 -48.27 -19.48
N VAL A 307 -1.44 -47.24 -18.87
CA VAL A 307 -0.48 -46.33 -19.52
C VAL A 307 0.67 -46.09 -18.54
N PRO A 308 1.90 -46.58 -18.80
CA PRO A 308 3.04 -46.37 -17.89
C PRO A 308 3.39 -44.88 -17.79
N GLY A 309 3.35 -44.32 -16.58
CA GLY A 309 3.74 -42.93 -16.32
C GLY A 309 5.21 -42.79 -15.96
N GLU A 310 5.98 -42.06 -16.78
CA GLU A 310 7.37 -41.73 -16.44
C GLU A 310 7.38 -40.66 -15.32
N GLN A 311 8.28 -40.80 -14.35
CA GLN A 311 8.46 -39.80 -13.29
C GLN A 311 9.23 -38.61 -13.85
N LEU A 312 8.65 -37.42 -13.71
CA LEU A 312 9.32 -36.20 -14.11
C LEU A 312 10.50 -35.93 -13.16
N ALA A 313 11.65 -35.55 -13.73
CA ALA A 313 12.85 -35.24 -12.98
C ALA A 313 12.62 -34.06 -12.01
N ALA A 314 13.33 -34.09 -10.87
CA ALA A 314 13.31 -32.99 -9.90
C ALA A 314 14.08 -31.75 -10.39
N ASP A 315 14.94 -31.91 -11.42
CA ASP A 315 15.63 -30.81 -12.08
C ASP A 315 14.75 -30.22 -13.19
N ALA A 316 14.55 -28.90 -13.16
CA ALA A 316 13.67 -28.20 -14.09
C ALA A 316 14.09 -28.32 -15.55
N THR A 317 15.40 -28.38 -15.84
CA THR A 317 15.93 -28.48 -17.21
C THR A 317 15.71 -29.88 -17.76
N VAL A 318 15.99 -30.90 -16.96
CA VAL A 318 15.75 -32.31 -17.32
C VAL A 318 14.25 -32.57 -17.50
N ALA A 319 13.42 -32.04 -16.60
CA ALA A 319 11.96 -32.14 -16.68
C ALA A 319 11.41 -31.49 -17.97
N ALA A 320 11.91 -30.30 -18.34
CA ALA A 320 11.49 -29.65 -19.58
C ALA A 320 11.87 -30.47 -20.83
N ALA A 321 13.06 -31.10 -20.82
CA ALA A 321 13.49 -32.00 -21.88
C ALA A 321 12.61 -33.25 -21.99
N GLN A 322 12.23 -33.85 -20.86
CA GLN A 322 11.31 -34.99 -20.81
C GLN A 322 9.93 -34.62 -21.40
N LEU A 323 9.37 -33.47 -21.04
CA LEU A 323 8.10 -32.99 -21.59
C LEU A 323 8.17 -32.75 -23.11
N ALA A 324 9.26 -32.15 -23.61
CA ALA A 324 9.45 -31.92 -25.04
C ALA A 324 9.60 -33.24 -25.83
N ALA A 325 10.29 -34.23 -25.26
CA ALA A 325 10.42 -35.56 -25.85
C ALA A 325 9.05 -36.28 -25.94
N LEU A 326 8.24 -36.21 -24.88
CA LEU A 326 6.88 -36.77 -24.84
C LEU A 326 5.94 -36.09 -25.86
N ALA A 327 6.15 -34.80 -26.13
CA ALA A 327 5.43 -34.07 -27.17
C ALA A 327 5.90 -34.40 -28.60
N GLY A 328 7.00 -35.15 -28.77
CA GLY A 328 7.48 -35.67 -30.06
C GLY A 328 8.50 -34.80 -30.79
N GLU A 329 9.25 -33.93 -30.09
CA GLU A 329 10.35 -33.14 -30.66
C GLU A 329 11.72 -33.86 -30.57
N PRO A 330 12.61 -33.77 -31.59
CA PRO A 330 13.97 -34.30 -31.50
C PRO A 330 14.81 -33.48 -30.50
N VAL A 331 15.35 -34.15 -29.48
CA VAL A 331 16.23 -33.56 -28.45
C VAL A 331 17.69 -33.71 -28.89
N ALA A 332 18.51 -32.65 -28.79
CA ALA A 332 19.95 -32.75 -29.08
C ALA A 332 20.69 -33.58 -28.01
N ALA A 333 21.88 -34.10 -28.34
CA ALA A 333 22.71 -34.98 -27.48
C ALA A 333 23.23 -34.34 -26.16
N GLY A 334 22.63 -33.25 -25.69
CA GLY A 334 22.91 -32.58 -24.41
C GLY A 334 21.65 -32.06 -23.71
N GLY A 335 20.45 -32.51 -24.08
CA GLY A 335 19.19 -32.22 -23.35
C GLY A 335 18.47 -30.93 -23.74
N ALA A 336 19.01 -30.09 -24.63
CA ALA A 336 18.33 -28.88 -25.10
C ALA A 336 17.51 -29.15 -26.39
N PRO A 337 16.27 -28.63 -26.52
CA PRO A 337 15.48 -28.74 -27.74
C PRO A 337 16.09 -27.92 -28.89
N VAL A 338 16.12 -28.50 -30.10
CA VAL A 338 16.84 -27.97 -31.29
C VAL A 338 16.23 -26.67 -31.86
N THR A 339 15.00 -26.33 -31.48
CA THR A 339 14.22 -25.21 -32.03
C THR A 339 13.55 -24.36 -30.93
N ALA A 340 14.27 -23.99 -29.88
CA ALA A 340 13.74 -23.07 -28.87
C ALA A 340 13.50 -21.67 -29.48
N ARG A 341 12.24 -21.28 -29.67
CA ARG A 341 11.88 -19.89 -29.91
C ARG A 341 11.93 -19.14 -28.57
N PRO A 342 12.50 -17.92 -28.50
CA PRO A 342 12.43 -17.14 -27.27
C PRO A 342 10.96 -16.81 -26.96
N ALA A 343 10.46 -17.36 -25.85
CA ALA A 343 9.14 -17.04 -25.33
C ALA A 343 9.09 -15.54 -25.00
N ARG A 344 8.08 -14.82 -25.51
CA ARG A 344 7.83 -13.42 -25.13
C ARG A 344 7.04 -13.40 -23.82
N GLY A 345 7.71 -13.12 -22.69
CA GLY A 345 7.07 -12.92 -21.38
C GLY A 345 7.76 -13.68 -20.23
N PRO A 346 7.41 -13.38 -18.97
CA PRO A 346 7.98 -14.08 -17.81
C PRO A 346 7.51 -15.55 -17.78
N ARG A 347 8.46 -16.50 -17.82
CA ARG A 347 8.15 -17.93 -17.68
C ARG A 347 7.66 -18.26 -16.25
N PRO A 348 6.68 -19.17 -16.09
CA PRO A 348 6.31 -19.70 -14.76
C PRO A 348 7.51 -20.41 -14.12
N ARG A 349 7.67 -20.29 -12.80
CA ARG A 349 8.73 -21.01 -12.07
C ARG A 349 8.45 -22.50 -12.04
N PHE A 350 9.51 -23.27 -11.79
CA PHE A 350 9.37 -24.70 -11.54
C PHE A 350 8.51 -24.94 -10.28
N PRO A 351 7.45 -25.75 -10.37
CA PRO A 351 6.56 -26.01 -9.23
C PRO A 351 7.32 -26.65 -8.06
N GLY A 352 7.12 -26.13 -6.85
CA GLY A 352 7.82 -26.57 -5.64
C GLY A 352 8.95 -25.64 -5.20
N GLU A 353 9.42 -24.72 -6.06
CA GLU A 353 10.29 -23.63 -5.64
C GLU A 353 9.60 -22.71 -4.62
N ARG A 354 10.34 -22.26 -3.60
CA ARG A 354 9.82 -21.30 -2.62
C ARG A 354 10.01 -19.86 -3.10
N PRO A 355 9.04 -18.97 -2.86
CA PRO A 355 9.20 -17.53 -3.09
C PRO A 355 10.39 -16.98 -2.29
N ALA A 356 11.00 -15.92 -2.80
CA ALA A 356 12.06 -15.21 -2.09
C ALA A 356 11.53 -14.58 -0.79
N VAL A 357 10.28 -14.10 -0.83
CA VAL A 357 9.56 -13.60 0.33
C VAL A 357 8.20 -14.28 0.41
N PHE A 358 7.93 -14.94 1.53
CA PHE A 358 6.62 -15.53 1.79
C PHE A 358 6.15 -15.16 3.20
N ASP A 359 5.04 -14.43 3.26
CA ASP A 359 4.36 -14.03 4.47
C ASP A 359 2.86 -14.19 4.25
N ALA A 360 2.32 -15.31 4.74
CA ALA A 360 0.90 -15.62 4.75
C ALA A 360 0.62 -16.58 5.92
N PRO A 361 -0.58 -16.54 6.51
CA PRO A 361 -0.94 -17.46 7.59
C PRO A 361 -0.92 -18.90 7.09
N VAL A 362 -0.48 -19.81 7.96
CA VAL A 362 -0.52 -21.25 7.67
C VAL A 362 -1.99 -21.65 7.39
N PRO A 363 -2.33 -22.27 6.25
CA PRO A 363 -3.70 -22.71 6.02
C PRO A 363 -4.14 -23.73 7.07
N THR A 364 -5.45 -23.84 7.29
CA THR A 364 -5.98 -24.89 8.17
C THR A 364 -5.64 -26.26 7.58
N SER A 365 -5.13 -27.19 8.39
CA SER A 365 -4.77 -28.55 7.95
C SER A 365 -5.94 -29.30 7.29
N ASN A 366 -7.17 -28.90 7.58
CA ASN A 366 -8.39 -29.54 7.12
C ASN A 366 -9.10 -28.75 6.01
N PHE A 367 -8.42 -27.80 5.36
CA PHE A 367 -9.00 -27.07 4.23
C PHE A 367 -9.38 -28.06 3.10
N THR A 368 -10.62 -27.99 2.61
CA THR A 368 -11.09 -28.81 1.49
C THR A 368 -12.22 -28.10 0.73
N GLY A 369 -12.44 -28.48 -0.53
CA GLY A 369 -13.37 -27.81 -1.42
C GLY A 369 -12.84 -26.47 -1.93
N ARG A 370 -13.69 -25.72 -2.64
CA ARG A 370 -13.39 -24.43 -3.28
C ARG A 370 -12.41 -24.49 -4.44
N ASP A 371 -12.16 -25.67 -5.00
CA ASP A 371 -11.26 -25.83 -6.16
C ASP A 371 -11.69 -24.95 -7.33
N GLU A 372 -12.98 -24.89 -7.66
CA GLU A 372 -13.47 -24.02 -8.72
C GLU A 372 -13.25 -22.53 -8.44
N VAL A 373 -13.36 -22.10 -7.18
CA VAL A 373 -13.11 -20.70 -6.79
C VAL A 373 -11.63 -20.38 -6.92
N LEU A 374 -10.75 -21.26 -6.44
CA LEU A 374 -9.29 -21.12 -6.55
C LEU A 374 -8.83 -21.13 -8.01
N GLU A 375 -9.40 -22.02 -8.83
CA GLU A 375 -9.16 -22.08 -10.26
C GLU A 375 -9.67 -20.82 -10.98
N SER A 376 -10.82 -20.29 -10.58
CA SER A 376 -11.39 -19.06 -11.13
C SER A 376 -10.56 -17.84 -10.77
N LEU A 377 -10.08 -17.73 -9.53
CA LEU A 377 -9.13 -16.70 -9.10
C LEU A 377 -7.85 -16.78 -9.94
N ARG A 378 -7.24 -17.96 -10.05
CA ARG A 378 -6.00 -18.13 -10.81
C ARG A 378 -6.21 -17.81 -12.30
N ALA A 379 -7.31 -18.26 -12.89
CA ALA A 379 -7.66 -17.96 -14.28
C ALA A 379 -7.92 -16.46 -14.49
N GLY A 380 -8.56 -15.80 -13.54
CA GLY A 380 -8.82 -14.36 -13.60
C GLY A 380 -7.54 -13.52 -13.61
N PHE A 381 -6.55 -13.89 -12.80
CA PHE A 381 -5.26 -13.21 -12.76
C PHE A 381 -4.43 -13.45 -14.02
N LEU A 382 -4.54 -14.63 -14.64
CA LEU A 382 -3.76 -15.00 -15.82
C LEU A 382 -4.42 -14.66 -17.16
N ALA A 383 -5.68 -14.21 -17.17
CA ALA A 383 -6.39 -13.88 -18.40
C ALA A 383 -5.69 -12.71 -19.15
N PRO A 384 -5.54 -12.76 -20.50
CA PRO A 384 -4.99 -11.64 -21.27
C PRO A 384 -5.85 -10.37 -21.12
N GLY A 385 -5.27 -9.29 -20.59
CA GLY A 385 -6.03 -8.09 -20.24
C GLY A 385 -6.96 -8.26 -19.02
N GLY A 386 -6.79 -9.34 -18.26
CA GLY A 386 -7.54 -9.62 -17.04
C GLY A 386 -7.20 -8.64 -15.92
N PRO A 387 -8.11 -8.46 -14.94
CA PRO A 387 -7.88 -7.53 -13.85
C PRO A 387 -6.82 -8.10 -12.89
N ALA A 388 -5.79 -7.30 -12.64
CA ALA A 388 -4.76 -7.63 -11.66
C ALA A 388 -5.25 -7.54 -10.19
N VAL A 389 -6.47 -7.08 -9.98
CA VAL A 389 -7.15 -6.99 -8.68
C VAL A 389 -8.37 -7.88 -8.69
N GLN A 390 -8.48 -8.78 -7.71
CA GLN A 390 -9.68 -9.60 -7.50
C GLN A 390 -10.15 -9.50 -6.06
N VAL A 391 -11.47 -9.37 -5.88
CA VAL A 391 -12.10 -9.25 -4.56
C VAL A 391 -12.91 -10.51 -4.28
N LEU A 392 -12.60 -11.20 -3.19
CA LEU A 392 -13.43 -12.23 -2.59
C LEU A 392 -14.40 -11.57 -1.61
N GLN A 393 -15.67 -11.52 -1.98
CA GLN A 393 -16.73 -10.93 -1.17
C GLN A 393 -17.69 -12.02 -0.69
N GLY A 394 -18.25 -11.89 0.51
CA GLY A 394 -19.24 -12.85 1.01
C GLY A 394 -19.51 -12.67 2.49
N MET A 395 -20.45 -13.44 3.03
CA MET A 395 -20.85 -13.35 4.44
C MET A 395 -19.71 -13.68 5.41
N GLY A 396 -19.83 -13.29 6.68
CA GLY A 396 -18.88 -13.69 7.73
C GLY A 396 -18.87 -15.22 7.92
N GLY A 397 -17.69 -15.83 8.11
CA GLY A 397 -17.58 -17.27 8.38
C GLY A 397 -17.68 -18.23 7.17
N VAL A 398 -17.87 -17.73 5.95
CA VAL A 398 -17.92 -18.57 4.72
C VAL A 398 -16.56 -19.10 4.24
N GLY A 399 -15.46 -18.62 4.84
CA GLY A 399 -14.11 -19.09 4.56
C GLY A 399 -13.26 -18.21 3.64
N LYS A 400 -13.54 -16.89 3.50
CA LYS A 400 -12.79 -16.00 2.60
C LYS A 400 -11.29 -15.94 2.91
N THR A 401 -10.95 -15.65 4.17
CA THR A 401 -9.58 -15.62 4.68
C THR A 401 -8.86 -16.95 4.45
N GLN A 402 -9.56 -18.07 4.69
CA GLN A 402 -9.04 -19.42 4.47
C GLN A 402 -8.80 -19.71 2.99
N THR A 403 -9.72 -19.27 2.12
CA THR A 403 -9.59 -19.42 0.66
C THR A 403 -8.42 -18.59 0.12
N ALA A 404 -8.22 -17.37 0.63
CA ALA A 404 -7.09 -16.52 0.26
C ALA A 404 -5.75 -17.09 0.77
N ALA A 405 -5.70 -17.60 2.01
CA ALA A 405 -4.51 -18.27 2.55
C ALA A 405 -4.16 -19.54 1.77
N GLU A 406 -5.17 -20.33 1.39
CA GLU A 406 -4.96 -21.51 0.56
C GLU A 406 -4.50 -21.14 -0.85
N TYR A 407 -5.06 -20.11 -1.47
CA TYR A 407 -4.58 -19.58 -2.75
C TYR A 407 -3.10 -19.19 -2.65
N ALA A 408 -2.72 -18.44 -1.61
CA ALA A 408 -1.36 -18.01 -1.36
C ALA A 408 -0.38 -19.20 -1.28
N ARG A 409 -0.76 -20.25 -0.54
CA ARG A 409 0.05 -21.47 -0.38
C ARG A 409 0.13 -22.27 -1.68
N ARG A 410 -1.01 -22.58 -2.29
CA ARG A 410 -1.12 -23.46 -3.46
C ARG A 410 -0.44 -22.87 -4.70
N TYR A 411 -0.54 -21.55 -4.88
CA TYR A 411 0.05 -20.84 -6.01
C TYR A 411 1.33 -20.10 -5.65
N ALA A 412 1.93 -20.36 -4.48
CA ALA A 412 3.13 -19.69 -3.98
C ALA A 412 4.25 -19.64 -5.03
N ALA A 413 4.60 -20.77 -5.65
CA ALA A 413 5.68 -20.83 -6.64
C ALA A 413 5.41 -19.97 -7.90
N GLY A 414 4.16 -19.55 -8.13
CA GLY A 414 3.81 -18.59 -9.18
C GLY A 414 4.29 -17.16 -8.91
N TYR A 415 4.80 -16.87 -7.70
CA TYR A 415 5.19 -15.54 -7.25
C TYR A 415 6.61 -15.55 -6.66
N ASP A 416 7.29 -14.42 -6.77
CA ASP A 416 8.57 -14.17 -6.10
C ASP A 416 8.36 -13.59 -4.69
N VAL A 417 7.24 -12.88 -4.49
CA VAL A 417 6.84 -12.25 -3.23
C VAL A 417 5.37 -12.57 -2.94
N VAL A 418 5.06 -13.08 -1.75
CA VAL A 418 3.71 -13.20 -1.21
C VAL A 418 3.67 -12.47 0.13
N TRP A 419 2.75 -11.51 0.29
CA TRP A 419 2.67 -10.68 1.48
C TRP A 419 1.24 -10.49 1.99
N TRP A 420 1.03 -10.68 3.29
CA TRP A 420 -0.27 -10.63 3.93
C TRP A 420 -0.44 -9.38 4.80
N ILE A 421 -1.57 -8.70 4.62
CA ILE A 421 -1.93 -7.46 5.31
C ILE A 421 -3.32 -7.62 5.92
N ALA A 422 -3.42 -7.54 7.24
CA ALA A 422 -4.71 -7.36 7.92
C ALA A 422 -5.20 -5.93 7.68
N ALA A 423 -6.30 -5.78 6.95
CA ALA A 423 -6.79 -4.49 6.42
C ALA A 423 -8.08 -4.01 7.11
N GLU A 424 -8.43 -4.58 8.28
CA GLU A 424 -9.61 -4.16 9.06
C GLU A 424 -9.46 -2.73 9.62
N GLN A 425 -8.22 -2.31 9.89
CA GLN A 425 -7.88 -0.95 10.34
C GLN A 425 -6.88 -0.34 9.32
N PRO A 426 -7.33 0.56 8.43
CA PRO A 426 -6.52 1.10 7.34
C PRO A 426 -5.18 1.72 7.77
N GLU A 427 -5.11 2.28 8.98
CA GLU A 427 -3.92 2.86 9.60
C GLU A 427 -2.74 1.88 9.71
N PHE A 428 -2.99 0.57 9.75
CA PHE A 428 -1.92 -0.42 9.88
C PHE A 428 -1.37 -0.96 8.56
N ILE A 429 -1.97 -0.59 7.43
CA ILE A 429 -1.53 -1.04 6.10
C ILE A 429 -0.13 -0.50 5.78
N ALA A 430 0.13 0.78 6.01
CA ALA A 430 1.43 1.40 5.73
C ALA A 430 2.55 0.82 6.62
N PRO A 431 2.41 0.72 7.96
CA PRO A 431 3.36 0.01 8.80
C PRO A 431 3.64 -1.43 8.35
N ARG A 432 2.61 -2.16 7.89
CA ARG A 432 2.77 -3.54 7.43
C ARG A 432 3.47 -3.64 6.08
N LEU A 433 3.23 -2.71 5.15
CA LEU A 433 3.95 -2.61 3.89
C LEU A 433 5.42 -2.22 4.11
N ALA A 434 5.70 -1.33 5.08
CA ALA A 434 7.07 -0.93 5.39
C ALA A 434 7.96 -2.12 5.82
N GLN A 435 7.39 -3.10 6.52
CA GLN A 435 8.10 -4.32 6.93
C GLN A 435 8.53 -5.20 5.74
N LEU A 436 7.93 -5.01 4.56
CA LEU A 436 8.32 -5.72 3.33
C LEU A 436 9.60 -5.13 2.70
N ALA A 437 9.90 -3.84 2.92
CA ALA A 437 11.06 -3.16 2.32
C ALA A 437 12.41 -3.88 2.49
N PRO A 438 12.85 -4.25 3.72
CA PRO A 438 14.13 -4.94 3.88
C PRO A 438 14.16 -6.31 3.19
N ARG A 439 13.01 -6.96 3.08
CA ARG A 439 12.88 -8.26 2.38
C ARG A 439 12.91 -8.12 0.86
N LEU A 440 12.59 -6.94 0.32
CA LEU A 440 12.76 -6.59 -1.09
C LEU A 440 14.17 -6.04 -1.40
N GLY A 441 15.08 -6.00 -0.43
CA GLY A 441 16.39 -5.36 -0.59
C GLY A 441 16.29 -3.84 -0.80
N LEU A 442 15.15 -3.24 -0.48
CA LEU A 442 15.00 -1.80 -0.41
C LEU A 442 15.58 -1.34 0.92
N THR A 443 16.34 -0.25 0.89
CA THR A 443 16.72 0.44 2.10
C THR A 443 15.43 0.91 2.75
N ALA A 444 15.04 0.26 3.84
CA ALA A 444 13.93 0.74 4.63
C ALA A 444 14.29 2.17 5.02
N THR A 445 13.55 3.12 4.47
CA THR A 445 13.44 4.38 5.16
C THR A 445 12.64 4.12 6.41
N ASP A 446 12.58 5.16 7.16
CA ASP A 446 12.65 4.98 8.57
C ASP A 446 11.34 5.71 9.06
N ASP A 447 10.66 6.46 8.18
CA ASP A 447 9.21 6.55 8.19
C ASP A 447 8.54 5.38 7.44
N SER A 448 7.64 4.71 8.15
CA SER A 448 6.82 3.63 7.60
C SER A 448 5.93 4.05 6.42
N ALA A 449 5.47 5.30 6.34
CA ALA A 449 4.64 5.75 5.21
C ALA A 449 5.47 5.91 3.92
N ASP A 450 6.68 6.47 4.00
CA ASP A 450 7.59 6.51 2.83
C ASP A 450 8.13 5.14 2.46
N THR A 451 8.46 4.33 3.45
CA THR A 451 8.93 2.97 3.18
C THR A 451 7.82 2.15 2.54
N ALA A 452 6.57 2.32 3.01
CA ALA A 452 5.40 1.79 2.33
C ALA A 452 5.27 2.37 0.91
N ALA A 453 5.41 3.68 0.70
CA ALA A 453 5.34 4.29 -0.62
C ALA A 453 6.44 3.78 -1.57
N GLN A 454 7.67 3.57 -1.08
CA GLN A 454 8.78 2.96 -1.83
C GLN A 454 8.52 1.50 -2.15
N VAL A 455 7.97 0.74 -1.20
CA VAL A 455 7.51 -0.63 -1.44
C VAL A 455 6.41 -0.63 -2.50
N LEU A 456 5.41 0.24 -2.38
CA LEU A 456 4.34 0.37 -3.36
C LEU A 456 4.90 0.71 -4.74
N GLU A 457 5.86 1.64 -4.84
CA GLU A 457 6.49 2.03 -6.09
C GLU A 457 7.37 0.91 -6.67
N ALA A 458 8.12 0.21 -5.82
CA ALA A 458 8.90 -0.96 -6.21
C ALA A 458 8.01 -2.08 -6.75
N LEU A 459 6.87 -2.33 -6.09
CA LEU A 459 5.85 -3.27 -6.54
C LEU A 459 5.19 -2.81 -7.84
N ARG A 460 4.84 -1.53 -8.00
CA ARG A 460 4.35 -0.94 -9.26
C ARG A 460 5.35 -1.11 -10.40
N ALA A 461 6.62 -0.86 -10.13
CA ALA A 461 7.71 -0.98 -11.10
C ALA A 461 8.12 -2.45 -11.38
N GLY A 462 7.62 -3.41 -10.59
CA GLY A 462 8.00 -4.82 -10.68
C GLY A 462 9.47 -5.08 -10.35
N ARG A 463 10.07 -4.31 -9.45
CA ARG A 463 11.48 -4.41 -9.05
C ARG A 463 11.62 -4.59 -7.53
N PRO A 464 12.54 -5.43 -7.04
CA PRO A 464 13.37 -6.37 -7.80
C PRO A 464 12.57 -7.53 -8.41
N HIS A 465 11.30 -7.69 -8.00
CA HIS A 465 10.47 -8.83 -8.34
C HIS A 465 9.21 -8.40 -9.12
N PRO A 466 9.04 -8.86 -10.37
CA PRO A 466 7.86 -8.51 -11.18
C PRO A 466 6.62 -9.34 -10.85
N ARG A 467 6.80 -10.52 -10.22
CA ARG A 467 5.69 -11.41 -9.85
C ARG A 467 5.47 -11.36 -8.35
N TRP A 468 4.41 -10.71 -7.93
CA TRP A 468 4.09 -10.59 -6.50
C TRP A 468 2.60 -10.75 -6.25
N LEU A 469 2.26 -11.23 -5.05
CA LEU A 469 0.90 -11.35 -4.55
C LEU A 469 0.77 -10.56 -3.26
N LEU A 470 -0.04 -9.51 -3.27
CA LEU A 470 -0.46 -8.81 -2.07
C LEU A 470 -1.86 -9.27 -1.68
N ILE A 471 -2.02 -9.70 -0.43
CA ILE A 471 -3.31 -10.15 0.11
C ILE A 471 -3.76 -9.17 1.20
N LEU A 472 -4.92 -8.55 0.98
CA LEU A 472 -5.59 -7.71 1.97
C LEU A 472 -6.74 -8.48 2.59
N ASP A 473 -6.63 -8.77 3.87
CA ASP A 473 -7.64 -9.53 4.60
C ASP A 473 -8.58 -8.62 5.40
N ASN A 474 -9.88 -8.82 5.24
CA ASN A 474 -10.95 -8.07 5.90
C ASN A 474 -10.92 -6.56 5.63
N ALA A 475 -10.67 -6.17 4.38
CA ALA A 475 -10.68 -4.78 3.94
C ALA A 475 -12.08 -4.15 4.14
N GLY A 476 -12.11 -2.97 4.76
CA GLY A 476 -13.32 -2.13 4.91
C GLY A 476 -13.70 -1.39 3.62
N ASP A 477 -14.08 -0.11 3.74
CA ASP A 477 -14.53 0.71 2.60
C ASP A 477 -13.39 0.91 1.59
N PRO A 478 -13.58 0.60 0.28
CA PRO A 478 -12.60 0.86 -0.76
C PRO A 478 -12.16 2.33 -0.88
N ALA A 479 -12.93 3.30 -0.40
CA ALA A 479 -12.55 4.72 -0.39
C ALA A 479 -11.39 5.01 0.57
N GLU A 480 -11.34 4.33 1.72
CA GLU A 480 -10.29 4.51 2.75
C GLU A 480 -8.93 3.94 2.31
N LEU A 481 -8.94 3.02 1.33
CA LEU A 481 -7.74 2.39 0.79
C LEU A 481 -7.12 3.12 -0.40
N ARG A 482 -7.72 4.23 -0.85
CA ARG A 482 -7.18 5.02 -1.98
C ARG A 482 -5.78 5.53 -1.66
N GLY A 483 -4.85 5.33 -2.59
CA GLY A 483 -3.45 5.73 -2.45
C GLY A 483 -2.58 4.82 -1.58
N ARG A 484 -3.16 3.81 -0.92
CA ARG A 484 -2.44 2.86 -0.04
C ARG A 484 -2.08 1.53 -0.74
N LEU A 485 -2.47 1.37 -2.01
CA LEU A 485 -2.27 0.15 -2.80
C LEU A 485 -1.52 0.45 -4.10
N PRO A 486 -0.72 -0.51 -4.61
CA PRO A 486 0.03 -0.32 -5.84
C PRO A 486 -0.88 -0.62 -7.04
N ASP A 487 -0.62 0.05 -8.16
CA ASP A 487 -1.18 -0.36 -9.45
C ASP A 487 -0.34 -1.54 -9.96
N PRO A 488 -0.91 -2.75 -10.11
CA PRO A 488 -0.07 -3.92 -10.35
C PRO A 488 0.53 -3.91 -11.77
N PRO A 489 1.84 -4.18 -11.94
CA PRO A 489 2.42 -4.40 -13.26
C PRO A 489 1.98 -5.78 -13.79
N PRO A 490 2.27 -6.10 -15.07
CA PRO A 490 2.09 -7.47 -15.58
C PRO A 490 2.84 -8.50 -14.71
N GLY A 491 2.08 -9.36 -14.03
CA GLY A 491 2.60 -10.38 -13.09
C GLY A 491 2.41 -10.05 -11.59
N GLY A 492 2.10 -8.80 -11.25
CA GLY A 492 1.69 -8.39 -9.90
C GLY A 492 0.19 -8.58 -9.70
N HIS A 493 -0.22 -9.15 -8.56
CA HIS A 493 -1.62 -9.48 -8.27
C HIS A 493 -2.05 -9.00 -6.87
N LEU A 494 -3.25 -8.44 -6.79
CA LEU A 494 -3.92 -8.04 -5.55
C LEU A 494 -5.13 -8.96 -5.31
N LEU A 495 -5.14 -9.62 -4.15
CA LEU A 495 -6.28 -10.39 -3.65
C LEU A 495 -6.85 -9.72 -2.41
N ILE A 496 -8.13 -9.34 -2.45
CA ILE A 496 -8.79 -8.63 -1.36
C ILE A 496 -9.90 -9.52 -0.80
N THR A 497 -9.98 -9.71 0.51
CA THR A 497 -11.15 -10.30 1.17
C THR A 497 -11.95 -9.19 1.84
N SER A 498 -13.27 -9.14 1.61
CA SER A 498 -14.13 -8.12 2.22
C SER A 498 -15.55 -8.64 2.48
N ARG A 499 -16.26 -7.95 3.37
CA ARG A 499 -17.71 -8.08 3.59
C ARG A 499 -18.46 -6.85 3.10
N ASP A 500 -17.76 -5.77 2.77
CA ASP A 500 -18.37 -4.49 2.42
C ASP A 500 -18.93 -4.53 0.99
N ALA A 501 -20.21 -4.20 0.87
CA ALA A 501 -20.92 -4.16 -0.40
C ALA A 501 -20.40 -3.06 -1.35
N ALA A 502 -19.68 -2.06 -0.85
CA ALA A 502 -19.07 -1.01 -1.66
C ALA A 502 -18.07 -1.56 -2.70
N TRP A 503 -17.52 -2.75 -2.49
CA TRP A 503 -16.63 -3.42 -3.45
C TRP A 503 -17.35 -3.94 -4.70
N ALA A 504 -18.67 -4.17 -4.64
CA ALA A 504 -19.47 -4.74 -5.74
C ALA A 504 -19.44 -3.93 -7.05
N ARG A 505 -19.01 -2.66 -7.00
CA ARG A 505 -18.93 -1.75 -8.15
C ARG A 505 -17.61 -1.84 -8.93
N ARG A 506 -16.69 -2.76 -8.58
CA ARG A 506 -15.39 -2.93 -9.26
C ARG A 506 -15.38 -4.09 -10.26
N ASP A 507 -14.44 -4.05 -11.19
CA ASP A 507 -14.43 -4.84 -12.43
C ASP A 507 -14.38 -6.37 -12.27
N ARG A 508 -14.02 -6.92 -11.09
CA ARG A 508 -14.21 -8.34 -10.75
C ARG A 508 -14.33 -8.63 -9.25
N VAL A 509 -15.56 -8.86 -8.82
CA VAL A 509 -15.90 -9.41 -7.51
C VAL A 509 -16.32 -10.88 -7.67
N LEU A 510 -15.67 -11.76 -6.92
CA LEU A 510 -16.06 -13.16 -6.78
C LEU A 510 -16.84 -13.32 -5.48
N GLU A 511 -18.14 -13.59 -5.61
CA GLU A 511 -19.00 -13.87 -4.49
C GLU A 511 -18.73 -15.29 -3.96
N LEU A 512 -18.25 -15.36 -2.73
CA LEU A 512 -18.01 -16.59 -2.00
C LEU A 512 -19.24 -16.90 -1.14
N GLY A 513 -20.10 -17.78 -1.65
CA GLY A 513 -21.23 -18.35 -0.91
C GLY A 513 -20.81 -19.37 0.15
N VAL A 514 -21.77 -20.09 0.73
CA VAL A 514 -21.52 -21.27 1.60
C VAL A 514 -20.87 -22.42 0.80
N LEU A 515 -20.43 -23.49 1.47
CA LEU A 515 -19.89 -24.66 0.75
C LEU A 515 -20.99 -25.31 -0.08
N ARG A 516 -20.62 -25.92 -1.21
CA ARG A 516 -21.52 -26.83 -1.88
C ARG A 516 -21.66 -28.09 -1.04
N ARG A 517 -22.80 -28.76 -1.13
CA ARG A 517 -23.05 -29.99 -0.36
C ARG A 517 -21.92 -31.02 -0.49
N ALA A 518 -21.40 -31.23 -1.71
CA ALA A 518 -20.27 -32.13 -1.94
C ALA A 518 -18.99 -31.71 -1.20
N GLU A 519 -18.72 -30.40 -1.10
CA GLU A 519 -17.57 -29.85 -0.37
C GLU A 519 -17.76 -30.01 1.15
N SER A 520 -18.97 -29.78 1.66
CA SER A 520 -19.32 -30.02 3.07
C SER A 520 -19.12 -31.48 3.48
N LEU A 521 -19.51 -32.42 2.61
CA LEU A 521 -19.32 -33.86 2.84
C LEU A 521 -17.84 -34.23 2.92
N GLN A 522 -17.02 -33.71 2.00
CA GLN A 522 -15.56 -33.92 2.04
C GLN A 522 -14.94 -33.34 3.31
N LEU A 523 -15.40 -32.17 3.78
CA LEU A 523 -14.91 -31.57 5.02
C LEU A 523 -15.26 -32.46 6.21
N LEU A 524 -16.49 -32.95 6.28
CA LEU A 524 -16.95 -33.85 7.34
C LEU A 524 -16.21 -35.19 7.33
N GLU A 525 -15.96 -35.77 6.16
CA GLU A 525 -15.18 -37.00 6.01
C GLU A 525 -13.74 -36.83 6.52
N ARG A 526 -13.09 -35.71 6.22
CA ARG A 526 -11.73 -35.43 6.74
C ARG A 526 -11.70 -35.22 8.24
N LEU A 527 -12.72 -34.57 8.79
CA LEU A 527 -12.81 -34.32 10.23
C LEU A 527 -13.17 -35.60 10.99
N ASN A 528 -14.09 -36.41 10.44
CA ASN A 528 -14.66 -37.63 11.01
C ASN A 528 -14.76 -38.75 9.94
N PRO A 529 -13.69 -39.52 9.68
CA PRO A 529 -13.66 -40.53 8.61
C PRO A 529 -14.67 -41.67 8.76
N GLU A 530 -15.12 -41.95 9.99
CA GLU A 530 -16.07 -43.02 10.28
C GLU A 530 -17.55 -42.60 10.10
N LEU A 531 -17.80 -41.33 9.75
CA LEU A 531 -19.14 -40.78 9.65
C LEU A 531 -19.86 -41.27 8.37
N PRO A 532 -21.04 -41.93 8.47
CA PRO A 532 -21.78 -42.35 7.28
C PRO A 532 -22.17 -41.15 6.40
N VAL A 533 -21.99 -41.27 5.07
CA VAL A 533 -22.27 -40.20 4.09
C VAL A 533 -23.69 -39.64 4.22
N ALA A 534 -24.68 -40.51 4.46
CA ALA A 534 -26.08 -40.10 4.65
C ALA A 534 -26.29 -39.24 5.91
N ALA A 535 -25.55 -39.52 6.99
CA ALA A 535 -25.61 -38.73 8.23
C ALA A 535 -24.87 -37.39 8.04
N ALA A 536 -23.70 -37.41 7.41
CA ALA A 536 -22.95 -36.21 7.04
C ALA A 536 -23.77 -35.25 6.17
N ALA A 537 -24.57 -35.77 5.22
CA ALA A 537 -25.43 -34.97 4.36
C ALA A 537 -26.54 -34.24 5.14
N LYS A 538 -27.14 -34.91 6.13
CA LYS A 538 -28.15 -34.30 7.01
C LYS A 538 -27.54 -33.23 7.91
N LEU A 539 -26.36 -33.50 8.47
CA LEU A 539 -25.62 -32.54 9.29
C LEU A 539 -25.26 -31.27 8.52
N ALA A 540 -24.68 -31.45 7.32
CA ALA A 540 -24.31 -30.33 6.44
C ALA A 540 -25.54 -29.48 6.06
N ALA A 541 -26.68 -30.12 5.76
CA ALA A 541 -27.92 -29.41 5.47
C ALA A 541 -28.44 -28.56 6.63
N ALA A 542 -28.43 -29.12 7.85
CA ALA A 542 -28.92 -28.41 9.03
C ALA A 542 -28.06 -27.19 9.38
N LEU A 543 -26.76 -27.26 9.13
CA LEU A 543 -25.80 -26.18 9.38
C LEU A 543 -25.69 -25.18 8.22
N GLY A 544 -26.54 -25.30 7.20
CA GLY A 544 -26.56 -24.41 6.04
C GLY A 544 -25.27 -24.45 5.22
N ASP A 545 -24.55 -25.58 5.24
CA ASP A 545 -23.29 -25.79 4.55
C ASP A 545 -22.19 -24.73 4.89
N LEU A 546 -22.28 -24.11 6.08
CA LEU A 546 -21.35 -23.07 6.50
C LEU A 546 -20.09 -23.66 7.17
N PRO A 547 -18.86 -23.41 6.67
CA PRO A 547 -17.65 -23.99 7.26
C PRO A 547 -17.46 -23.67 8.74
N LEU A 548 -17.71 -22.41 9.14
CA LEU A 548 -17.55 -21.96 10.52
C LEU A 548 -18.53 -22.64 11.49
N ALA A 549 -19.63 -23.24 11.00
CA ALA A 549 -20.58 -24.04 11.78
C ALA A 549 -20.26 -25.54 11.72
N ILE A 550 -19.83 -26.04 10.56
CA ILE A 550 -19.50 -27.46 10.35
C ILE A 550 -18.31 -27.88 11.23
N VAL A 551 -17.26 -27.06 11.33
CA VAL A 551 -16.04 -27.45 12.06
C VAL A 551 -16.31 -27.67 13.55
N PRO A 552 -16.98 -26.76 14.29
CA PRO A 552 -17.36 -26.99 15.68
C PRO A 552 -18.31 -28.19 15.87
N ALA A 553 -19.28 -28.39 14.98
CA ALA A 553 -20.19 -29.53 15.05
C ALA A 553 -19.49 -30.88 14.83
N ALA A 554 -18.57 -30.94 13.86
CA ALA A 554 -17.77 -32.14 13.60
C ALA A 554 -16.86 -32.47 14.78
N ALA A 555 -16.22 -31.44 15.38
CA ALA A 555 -15.43 -31.57 16.59
C ALA A 555 -16.28 -32.11 17.75
N TRP A 556 -17.48 -31.56 17.98
CA TRP A 556 -18.41 -32.06 18.98
C TRP A 556 -18.71 -33.55 18.81
N LEU A 557 -19.11 -33.97 17.59
CA LEU A 557 -19.48 -35.36 17.32
C LEU A 557 -18.33 -36.32 17.56
N ARG A 558 -17.10 -35.90 17.23
CA ARG A 558 -15.89 -36.69 17.46
C ARG A 558 -15.57 -36.86 18.94
N GLU A 559 -15.70 -35.80 19.73
CA GLU A 559 -15.34 -35.81 21.15
C GLU A 559 -16.43 -36.50 22.01
N THR A 560 -17.71 -36.34 21.65
CA THR A 560 -18.85 -36.91 22.39
C THR A 560 -19.21 -38.33 21.94
N GLY A 561 -18.90 -38.70 20.70
CA GLY A 561 -19.39 -39.94 20.09
C GLY A 561 -20.91 -39.98 19.85
N MET A 562 -21.61 -38.85 20.00
CA MET A 562 -23.07 -38.77 19.88
C MET A 562 -23.53 -39.10 18.45
N PRO A 563 -24.61 -39.89 18.27
CA PRO A 563 -25.21 -40.10 16.96
C PRO A 563 -25.70 -38.78 16.33
N VAL A 564 -25.49 -38.62 15.02
CA VAL A 564 -25.88 -37.38 14.31
C VAL A 564 -27.37 -37.04 14.45
N ALA A 565 -28.24 -38.05 14.49
CA ALA A 565 -29.69 -37.82 14.63
C ALA A 565 -30.02 -37.08 15.94
N GLU A 566 -29.41 -37.50 17.05
CA GLU A 566 -29.59 -36.90 18.37
C GLU A 566 -28.98 -35.49 18.42
N TYR A 567 -27.79 -35.29 17.81
CA TYR A 567 -27.21 -33.96 17.68
C TYR A 567 -28.09 -32.98 16.90
N LEU A 568 -28.74 -33.45 15.82
CA LEU A 568 -29.64 -32.62 15.02
C LEU A 568 -30.90 -32.20 15.79
N GLU A 569 -31.41 -33.05 16.67
CA GLU A 569 -32.52 -32.71 17.56
C GLU A 569 -32.12 -31.62 18.57
N LEU A 570 -30.94 -31.75 19.19
CA LEU A 570 -30.38 -30.72 20.07
C LEU A 570 -30.16 -29.40 19.32
N LEU A 571 -29.56 -29.46 18.14
CA LEU A 571 -29.32 -28.30 17.29
C LEU A 571 -30.61 -27.55 16.94
N ALA A 572 -31.67 -28.28 16.58
CA ALA A 572 -32.97 -27.70 16.25
C ALA A 572 -33.64 -27.06 17.46
N ALA A 573 -33.58 -27.71 18.62
CA ALA A 573 -34.10 -27.16 19.87
C ALA A 573 -33.39 -25.84 20.25
N THR A 574 -32.06 -25.82 20.24
CA THR A 574 -31.27 -24.63 20.55
C THR A 574 -31.47 -23.51 19.51
N ALA A 575 -31.59 -23.84 18.22
CA ALA A 575 -31.88 -22.85 17.19
C ALA A 575 -33.26 -22.20 17.35
N THR A 576 -34.26 -22.97 17.81
CA THR A 576 -35.61 -22.46 18.09
C THR A 576 -35.62 -21.49 19.26
N GLU A 577 -34.89 -21.81 20.34
CA GLU A 577 -34.70 -20.91 21.48
C GLU A 577 -34.05 -19.57 21.08
N LEU A 578 -33.09 -19.59 20.14
CA LEU A 578 -32.45 -18.39 19.62
C LEU A 578 -33.40 -17.51 18.79
N LEU A 579 -34.27 -18.12 17.99
CA LEU A 579 -35.29 -17.41 17.20
C LEU A 579 -36.28 -16.67 18.10
N GLU A 580 -36.74 -17.31 19.17
CA GLU A 580 -37.68 -16.71 20.13
C GLU A 580 -37.07 -15.49 20.86
N ARG A 581 -35.75 -15.46 21.01
CA ARG A 581 -35.00 -14.36 21.63
C ARG A 581 -34.65 -13.22 20.65
N SER A 582 -34.99 -13.33 19.36
CA SER A 582 -34.78 -12.30 18.31
C SER A 582 -33.35 -11.73 18.26
N TRP A 583 -32.34 -12.60 18.32
CA TRP A 583 -30.98 -12.16 18.57
C TRP A 583 -29.97 -12.82 17.62
N LEU A 584 -29.62 -12.09 16.56
CA LEU A 584 -28.41 -12.24 15.77
C LEU A 584 -27.95 -10.83 15.33
N PRO A 585 -26.64 -10.55 15.25
CA PRO A 585 -26.15 -9.26 14.75
C PRO A 585 -26.64 -9.01 13.32
N ASP A 586 -26.86 -7.74 12.95
CA ASP A 586 -27.45 -7.31 11.67
C ASP A 586 -26.91 -8.11 10.46
N GLY A 587 -27.77 -8.98 9.90
CA GLY A 587 -27.51 -9.79 8.70
C GLY A 587 -28.28 -11.13 8.69
N ASP A 588 -28.52 -11.67 7.48
CA ASP A 588 -29.16 -12.97 7.21
C ASP A 588 -28.29 -14.18 7.66
N TYR A 589 -27.95 -14.26 8.96
CA TYR A 589 -27.09 -15.32 9.49
C TYR A 589 -27.89 -16.56 9.92
N PRO A 590 -27.46 -17.80 9.62
CA PRO A 590 -28.22 -19.00 10.01
C PRO A 590 -28.22 -19.20 11.53
N HIS A 591 -29.40 -19.28 12.15
CA HIS A 591 -29.57 -19.57 13.58
C HIS A 591 -28.96 -20.92 13.99
N SER A 592 -28.94 -21.90 13.08
CA SER A 592 -28.29 -23.19 13.30
C SER A 592 -26.76 -23.10 13.43
N ALA A 593 -26.12 -22.11 12.78
CA ALA A 593 -24.68 -21.88 12.95
C ALA A 593 -24.37 -21.34 14.35
N ALA A 594 -25.15 -20.38 14.84
CA ALA A 594 -25.03 -19.88 16.20
C ALA A 594 -25.31 -20.99 17.23
N ALA A 595 -26.37 -21.79 17.03
CA ALA A 595 -26.71 -22.94 17.87
C ALA A 595 -25.56 -23.95 17.95
N SER A 596 -24.88 -24.25 16.84
CA SER A 596 -23.72 -25.14 16.84
C SER A 596 -22.58 -24.64 17.73
N TRP A 597 -22.28 -23.34 17.72
CA TRP A 597 -21.24 -22.78 18.59
C TRP A 597 -21.64 -22.80 20.07
N LEU A 598 -22.93 -22.55 20.35
CA LEU A 598 -23.46 -22.61 21.72
C LEU A 598 -23.42 -24.01 22.29
N LEU A 599 -23.74 -25.01 21.46
CA LEU A 599 -23.51 -26.40 21.81
C LEU A 599 -22.02 -26.60 22.09
N SER A 600 -21.11 -26.39 21.13
CA SER A 600 -19.66 -26.55 21.36
C SER A 600 -19.13 -25.83 22.60
N LEU A 601 -19.66 -24.65 22.95
CA LEU A 601 -19.33 -23.96 24.20
C LEU A 601 -19.88 -24.69 25.43
N ALA A 602 -21.12 -25.17 25.41
CA ALA A 602 -21.71 -25.94 26.50
C ALA A 602 -20.95 -27.25 26.78
N GLU A 603 -20.46 -27.94 25.74
CA GLU A 603 -19.60 -29.12 25.96
C GLU A 603 -18.22 -28.75 26.44
N LEU A 604 -17.63 -27.67 25.92
CA LEU A 604 -16.38 -27.18 26.45
C LEU A 604 -16.52 -26.85 27.94
N ARG A 605 -17.62 -26.21 28.36
CA ARG A 605 -17.96 -25.95 29.77
C ARG A 605 -18.10 -27.25 30.58
N ARG A 606 -18.66 -28.31 29.98
CA ARG A 606 -18.85 -29.60 30.65
C ARG A 606 -17.55 -30.40 30.81
N VAL A 607 -16.73 -30.46 29.77
CA VAL A 607 -15.52 -31.29 29.69
C VAL A 607 -14.30 -30.58 30.28
N ASN A 608 -14.17 -29.28 30.01
CA ASN A 608 -13.08 -28.45 30.50
C ASN A 608 -13.59 -27.03 30.83
N PRO A 609 -14.24 -26.85 32.01
CA PRO A 609 -14.78 -25.56 32.44
C PRO A 609 -13.75 -24.43 32.38
N ALA A 610 -12.49 -24.72 32.74
CA ALA A 610 -11.38 -23.79 32.66
C ALA A 610 -11.09 -23.28 31.23
N ALA A 611 -11.14 -24.17 30.23
CA ALA A 611 -10.96 -23.79 28.84
C ALA A 611 -12.13 -22.93 28.32
N ALA A 612 -13.36 -23.19 28.81
CA ALA A 612 -14.50 -22.36 28.49
C ALA A 612 -14.39 -20.95 29.10
N GLU A 613 -14.00 -20.84 30.38
CA GLU A 613 -13.76 -19.53 31.02
C GLU A 613 -12.67 -18.74 30.30
N LEU A 614 -11.58 -19.40 29.89
CA LEU A 614 -10.53 -18.75 29.11
C LEU A 614 -11.02 -18.28 27.74
N LEU A 615 -11.87 -19.06 27.05
CA LEU A 615 -12.47 -18.65 25.79
C LEU A 615 -13.41 -17.45 25.98
N GLU A 616 -14.25 -17.47 27.01
CA GLU A 616 -15.13 -16.35 27.39
C GLU A 616 -14.31 -15.08 27.73
N LEU A 617 -13.13 -15.22 28.33
CA LEU A 617 -12.21 -14.09 28.49
C LEU A 617 -11.68 -13.61 27.13
N CYS A 618 -11.23 -14.52 26.28
CA CYS A 618 -10.63 -14.20 24.99
C CYS A 618 -11.61 -13.52 24.03
N VAL A 619 -12.92 -13.75 24.17
CA VAL A 619 -13.89 -13.06 23.33
C VAL A 619 -13.94 -11.56 23.56
N HIS A 620 -13.37 -11.03 24.65
CA HIS A 620 -13.34 -9.58 24.94
C HIS A 620 -12.09 -8.86 24.39
N PHE A 621 -11.15 -9.57 23.76
CA PHE A 621 -10.06 -8.96 22.99
C PHE A 621 -10.53 -8.57 21.59
N GLY A 622 -9.65 -7.88 20.85
CA GLY A 622 -9.82 -7.70 19.40
C GLY A 622 -9.77 -9.02 18.63
N PRO A 623 -10.32 -9.08 17.40
CA PRO A 623 -10.27 -10.27 16.55
C PRO A 623 -8.86 -10.58 16.03
N GLU A 624 -7.88 -9.71 16.26
CA GLU A 624 -6.46 -9.91 15.95
C GLU A 624 -5.83 -11.01 16.84
N PRO A 625 -4.67 -11.58 16.45
CA PRO A 625 -4.00 -12.60 17.25
C PRO A 625 -3.67 -12.11 18.66
N ILE A 626 -4.27 -12.76 19.66
CA ILE A 626 -4.04 -12.49 21.08
C ILE A 626 -2.73 -13.18 21.47
N PRO A 627 -1.72 -12.45 21.94
CA PRO A 627 -0.49 -13.04 22.43
C PRO A 627 -0.76 -13.87 23.67
N THR A 628 -0.41 -15.16 23.65
CA THR A 628 -0.70 -16.03 24.80
C THR A 628 0.07 -15.60 26.04
N ARG A 629 1.21 -14.90 25.87
CA ARG A 629 1.99 -14.26 26.94
C ARG A 629 1.13 -13.37 27.87
N LEU A 630 0.09 -12.72 27.34
CA LEU A 630 -0.83 -11.89 28.11
C LEU A 630 -1.75 -12.71 29.01
N LEU A 631 -2.09 -13.92 28.58
CA LEU A 631 -2.94 -14.84 29.34
C LEU A 631 -2.21 -15.47 30.54
N PHE A 632 -0.88 -15.29 30.64
CA PHE A 632 -0.08 -15.68 31.80
C PHE A 632 0.44 -14.49 32.62
N ALA A 633 0.07 -13.25 32.27
CA ALA A 633 0.56 -12.07 32.98
C ALA A 633 -0.15 -11.91 34.34
N PRO A 634 0.58 -11.57 35.43
CA PRO A 634 -0.06 -11.25 36.70
C PRO A 634 -0.93 -9.99 36.54
N LEU A 635 -2.07 -9.96 37.23
CA LEU A 635 -2.96 -8.80 37.20
C LEU A 635 -2.32 -7.62 37.96
N PRO A 636 -2.45 -6.38 37.45
CA PRO A 636 -1.96 -5.20 38.15
C PRO A 636 -2.54 -5.11 39.58
N GLY A 637 -1.69 -4.89 40.59
CA GLY A 637 -2.12 -4.69 41.97
C GLY A 637 -2.15 -5.93 42.88
N THR A 638 -1.80 -7.12 42.39
CA THR A 638 -1.52 -8.27 43.27
C THR A 638 -0.12 -8.14 43.88
N PRO A 639 0.04 -8.10 45.22
CA PRO A 639 1.35 -7.94 45.84
C PRO A 639 2.25 -9.13 45.50
N VAL A 640 3.44 -8.85 44.95
CA VAL A 640 4.52 -9.84 44.77
C VAL A 640 5.41 -9.76 46.01
N THR A 641 5.26 -10.70 46.93
CA THR A 641 6.21 -10.85 48.04
C THR A 641 7.39 -11.69 47.57
N GLY A 642 8.46 -11.03 47.12
CA GLY A 642 9.73 -11.70 46.80
C GLY A 642 10.37 -12.35 48.04
N PRO A 643 11.16 -13.43 47.89
CA PRO A 643 11.95 -13.97 48.99
C PRO A 643 13.05 -12.97 49.35
N GLY A 644 13.03 -12.52 50.61
CA GLY A 644 13.84 -11.40 51.09
C GLY A 644 15.35 -11.62 51.07
N LEU A 645 16.07 -10.50 51.04
CA LEU A 645 17.38 -10.37 51.64
C LEU A 645 17.33 -9.30 52.75
N ALA A 646 17.83 -9.72 53.93
CA ALA A 646 18.28 -8.95 55.09
C ALA A 646 17.28 -8.52 56.20
N GLY A 647 17.12 -9.40 57.21
CA GLY A 647 17.68 -9.15 58.56
C GLY A 647 16.75 -8.79 59.74
N GLY A 648 16.63 -9.71 60.72
CA GLY A 648 16.39 -9.37 62.14
C GLY A 648 15.26 -10.15 62.86
N PRO A 649 15.51 -10.81 64.02
CA PRO A 649 14.63 -11.89 64.55
C PRO A 649 13.66 -11.47 65.66
N GLY A 650 12.56 -12.22 65.80
CA GLY A 650 11.69 -12.22 66.98
C GLY A 650 10.66 -13.37 66.93
N PRO A 651 10.62 -14.29 67.91
CA PRO A 651 9.74 -15.45 67.88
C PRO A 651 8.41 -15.16 68.61
N GLY A 652 7.28 -15.71 68.13
CA GLY A 652 6.06 -15.68 68.93
C GLY A 652 4.78 -16.15 68.25
N ALA A 653 4.40 -17.39 68.57
CA ALA A 653 3.03 -17.89 68.73
C ALA A 653 2.17 -18.09 67.46
N GLY A 654 1.78 -19.36 67.28
CA GLY A 654 0.85 -19.78 66.24
C GLY A 654 -0.60 -19.42 66.53
N GLY A 655 -1.40 -19.57 65.48
CA GLY A 655 -2.85 -19.41 65.52
C GLY A 655 -3.43 -19.82 64.18
N ALA A 656 -3.78 -21.11 64.07
CA ALA A 656 -4.59 -21.60 62.96
C ALA A 656 -5.98 -20.95 63.02
N ALA A 657 -6.45 -20.43 61.89
CA ALA A 657 -7.89 -20.25 61.66
C ALA A 657 -8.17 -20.45 60.17
N ALA A 658 -8.75 -21.62 59.89
CA ALA A 658 -9.48 -21.90 58.69
C ALA A 658 -10.61 -20.87 58.50
N GLY A 659 -10.73 -20.36 57.28
CA GLY A 659 -11.82 -19.49 56.85
C GLY A 659 -12.04 -19.70 55.36
N SER A 660 -12.78 -20.74 55.01
CA SER A 660 -13.19 -21.00 53.63
C SER A 660 -14.14 -19.91 53.16
N THR A 661 -13.81 -19.22 52.08
CA THR A 661 -14.81 -18.56 51.23
C THR A 661 -14.66 -19.16 49.84
N ALA A 662 -15.59 -20.04 49.52
CA ALA A 662 -15.75 -20.64 48.21
C ALA A 662 -16.50 -19.63 47.33
N ASP A 663 -15.78 -18.70 46.70
CA ASP A 663 -16.31 -17.83 45.65
C ASP A 663 -15.21 -17.23 44.75
N GLY A 664 -14.06 -17.92 44.63
CA GLY A 664 -12.96 -17.50 43.76
C GLY A 664 -13.12 -18.10 42.36
N SER A 665 -13.06 -17.27 41.31
CA SER A 665 -13.04 -17.78 39.94
C SER A 665 -11.74 -18.58 39.69
N ALA A 666 -11.77 -19.56 38.77
CA ALA A 666 -10.55 -20.28 38.40
C ALA A 666 -9.47 -19.34 37.86
N VAL A 667 -9.88 -18.19 37.29
CA VAL A 667 -9.01 -17.10 36.83
C VAL A 667 -8.30 -16.40 37.98
N ASP A 668 -8.94 -16.23 39.15
CA ASP A 668 -8.31 -15.67 40.36
C ASP A 668 -7.30 -16.67 40.97
N ALA A 669 -7.58 -17.97 40.86
CA ALA A 669 -6.65 -19.02 41.30
C ALA A 669 -5.40 -19.15 40.39
N TRP A 670 -5.47 -18.73 39.12
CA TRP A 670 -4.34 -18.71 38.18
C TRP A 670 -3.40 -17.51 38.37
N ALA A 671 -3.89 -16.43 38.97
CA ALA A 671 -3.13 -15.21 39.26
C ALA A 671 -2.40 -15.23 40.61
N GLY A 672 -2.53 -16.32 41.40
CA GLY A 672 -1.89 -16.49 42.71
C GLY A 672 -0.45 -17.04 42.67
N GLU A 673 0.40 -16.54 43.57
CA GLU A 673 1.85 -16.77 43.63
C GLU A 673 2.30 -18.25 43.58
N GLY A 674 3.34 -18.53 42.79
CA GLY A 674 4.26 -19.66 43.04
C GLY A 674 4.45 -20.73 41.94
N ARG A 675 3.75 -20.70 40.80
CA ARG A 675 3.85 -21.78 39.78
C ARG A 675 3.87 -21.29 38.31
N ALA A 676 4.77 -20.38 37.96
CA ALA A 676 4.82 -19.81 36.61
C ALA A 676 5.06 -20.84 35.48
N VAL A 677 5.72 -21.97 35.76
CA VAL A 677 5.95 -23.04 34.77
C VAL A 677 4.73 -23.98 34.63
N ASP A 678 4.11 -24.38 35.74
CA ASP A 678 2.91 -25.23 35.71
C ASP A 678 1.69 -24.47 35.17
N ALA A 679 1.58 -23.16 35.42
CA ALA A 679 0.54 -22.30 34.85
C ALA A 679 0.67 -22.18 33.32
N ARG A 680 1.90 -22.09 32.79
CA ARG A 680 2.17 -22.07 31.35
C ARG A 680 1.81 -23.39 30.68
N LEU A 681 2.18 -24.51 31.28
CA LEU A 681 1.82 -25.85 30.82
C LEU A 681 0.30 -26.07 30.88
N ALA A 682 -0.36 -25.64 31.96
CA ALA A 682 -1.80 -25.75 32.14
C ALA A 682 -2.57 -24.93 31.08
N VAL A 683 -2.23 -23.67 30.88
CA VAL A 683 -2.88 -22.81 29.87
C VAL A 683 -2.59 -23.30 28.44
N GLY A 684 -1.41 -23.89 28.17
CA GLY A 684 -1.15 -24.59 26.91
C GLY A 684 -2.13 -25.73 26.63
N GLU A 685 -2.48 -26.53 27.66
CA GLU A 685 -3.51 -27.56 27.56
C GLU A 685 -4.92 -26.98 27.41
N LEU A 686 -5.22 -25.84 28.05
CA LEU A 686 -6.48 -25.13 27.84
C LEU A 686 -6.60 -24.61 26.40
N ILE A 687 -5.55 -24.00 25.85
CA ILE A 687 -5.51 -23.53 24.45
C ILE A 687 -5.72 -24.71 23.49
N LYS A 688 -5.10 -25.87 23.75
CA LYS A 688 -5.34 -27.09 22.97
C LYS A 688 -6.79 -27.56 23.07
N ALA A 689 -7.42 -27.49 24.24
CA ALA A 689 -8.83 -27.83 24.42
C ALA A 689 -9.76 -26.86 23.68
N ILE A 690 -9.49 -25.55 23.76
CA ILE A 690 -10.22 -24.53 22.99
C ILE A 690 -10.06 -24.79 21.48
N HIS A 691 -8.84 -25.05 21.01
CA HIS A 691 -8.59 -25.37 19.61
C HIS A 691 -9.33 -26.66 19.17
N ARG A 692 -9.34 -27.70 20.00
CA ARG A 692 -10.08 -28.95 19.72
C ARG A 692 -11.59 -28.75 19.60
N SER A 693 -12.17 -27.79 20.32
CA SER A 693 -13.60 -27.45 20.23
C SER A 693 -14.00 -26.80 18.89
N GLY A 694 -13.03 -26.31 18.10
CA GLY A 694 -13.28 -25.60 16.84
C GLY A 694 -13.73 -24.14 17.00
N LEU A 695 -13.83 -23.61 18.23
CA LEU A 695 -14.32 -22.24 18.51
C LEU A 695 -13.24 -21.15 18.35
N ALA A 696 -11.95 -21.50 18.46
CA ALA A 696 -10.84 -20.57 18.27
C ALA A 696 -9.65 -21.24 17.59
N ARG A 697 -8.75 -20.42 17.04
CA ARG A 697 -7.55 -20.86 16.31
C ARG A 697 -6.29 -20.55 17.10
N ALA A 698 -5.33 -21.48 17.11
CA ALA A 698 -3.97 -21.24 17.58
C ALA A 698 -3.03 -20.92 16.40
N GLY A 699 -2.23 -19.86 16.51
CA GLY A 699 -1.17 -19.49 15.55
C GLY A 699 0.22 -19.81 16.10
N GLY A 700 1.19 -20.07 15.20
CA GLY A 700 2.63 -20.20 15.55
C GLY A 700 2.93 -21.14 16.71
N GLY A 701 2.51 -22.40 16.66
CA GLY A 701 2.87 -23.37 17.70
C GLY A 701 2.28 -23.08 19.10
N THR A 702 1.14 -22.38 19.20
CA THR A 702 0.43 -21.93 20.43
C THR A 702 0.87 -20.60 21.04
N GLU A 703 1.65 -19.79 20.30
CA GLU A 703 2.07 -18.46 20.75
C GLU A 703 0.97 -17.39 20.64
N THR A 704 -0.05 -17.63 19.80
CA THR A 704 -1.19 -16.71 19.64
C THR A 704 -2.51 -17.45 19.58
N LEU A 705 -3.58 -16.80 20.05
CA LEU A 705 -4.96 -17.29 19.98
C LEU A 705 -5.85 -16.28 19.22
N THR A 706 -6.69 -16.78 18.31
CA THR A 706 -7.60 -15.94 17.53
C THR A 706 -9.02 -16.49 17.63
N VAL A 707 -9.96 -15.66 18.09
CA VAL A 707 -11.39 -16.00 18.11
C VAL A 707 -12.10 -15.22 17.02
N HIS A 708 -12.87 -15.90 16.17
CA HIS A 708 -13.56 -15.25 15.06
C HIS A 708 -14.64 -14.28 15.60
N ARG A 709 -14.74 -13.06 15.02
CA ARG A 709 -15.65 -11.99 15.48
C ARG A 709 -17.11 -12.41 15.67
N LEU A 710 -17.65 -13.26 14.79
CA LEU A 710 -19.02 -13.79 14.96
C LEU A 710 -19.15 -14.72 16.16
N VAL A 711 -18.16 -15.58 16.39
CA VAL A 711 -18.10 -16.45 17.57
C VAL A 711 -17.95 -15.59 18.82
N GLN A 712 -17.11 -14.55 18.79
CA GLN A 712 -17.01 -13.59 19.89
C GLN A 712 -18.37 -12.95 20.22
N GLY A 713 -19.06 -12.43 19.19
CA GLY A 713 -20.39 -11.83 19.35
C GLY A 713 -21.41 -12.79 19.97
N VAL A 714 -21.43 -14.05 19.51
CA VAL A 714 -22.39 -15.03 20.02
C VAL A 714 -22.09 -15.43 21.47
N ILE A 715 -20.81 -15.69 21.78
CA ILE A 715 -20.40 -16.10 23.14
C ILE A 715 -20.60 -14.97 24.15
N ARG A 716 -20.27 -13.72 23.80
CA ARG A 716 -20.43 -12.55 24.69
C ARG A 716 -21.87 -12.42 25.22
N GLU A 717 -22.86 -12.79 24.43
CA GLU A 717 -24.27 -12.63 24.78
C GLU A 717 -24.85 -13.76 25.62
N GLN A 718 -24.20 -14.93 25.63
CA GLN A 718 -24.50 -16.00 26.60
C GLN A 718 -23.99 -15.69 28.00
N VAL A 719 -23.05 -14.75 28.09
CA VAL A 719 -22.53 -14.28 29.36
C VAL A 719 -23.44 -13.15 29.84
N GLY A 720 -24.01 -13.34 31.05
CA GLY A 720 -24.84 -12.33 31.71
C GLY A 720 -24.11 -10.99 31.85
N PRO A 721 -24.84 -9.85 31.92
CA PRO A 721 -24.25 -8.52 31.85
C PRO A 721 -23.18 -8.27 32.93
N GLU A 722 -23.40 -8.76 34.15
CA GLU A 722 -22.45 -8.64 35.27
C GLU A 722 -21.15 -9.40 35.00
N ARG A 723 -21.23 -10.67 34.60
CA ARG A 723 -20.06 -11.49 34.27
C ARG A 723 -19.32 -10.96 33.04
N ARG A 724 -20.06 -10.40 32.07
CA ARG A 724 -19.49 -9.78 30.87
C ARG A 724 -18.65 -8.55 31.24
N GLU A 725 -19.12 -7.74 32.18
CA GLU A 725 -18.36 -6.61 32.70
C GLU A 725 -17.13 -7.09 33.48
N GLN A 726 -17.27 -8.13 34.30
CA GLN A 726 -16.15 -8.74 35.02
C GLN A 726 -15.04 -9.22 34.06
N LEU A 727 -15.40 -10.00 33.04
CA LEU A 727 -14.45 -10.52 32.04
C LEU A 727 -13.80 -9.39 31.25
N ARG A 728 -14.58 -8.38 30.84
CA ARG A 728 -14.04 -7.19 30.17
C ARG A 728 -13.03 -6.46 31.06
N GLY A 729 -13.36 -6.22 32.33
CA GLY A 729 -12.46 -5.63 33.31
C GLY A 729 -11.16 -6.44 33.48
N THR A 730 -11.25 -7.77 33.48
CA THR A 730 -10.07 -8.65 33.51
C THR A 730 -9.22 -8.51 32.24
N VAL A 731 -9.82 -8.50 31.05
CA VAL A 731 -9.08 -8.27 29.79
C VAL A 731 -8.38 -6.92 29.79
N GLN A 732 -9.07 -5.86 30.19
CA GLN A 732 -8.49 -4.53 30.29
C GLN A 732 -7.28 -4.51 31.24
N ARG A 733 -7.39 -5.17 32.41
CA ARG A 733 -6.28 -5.32 33.35
C ARG A 733 -5.13 -6.17 32.81
N LEU A 734 -5.39 -7.22 32.04
CA LEU A 734 -4.33 -8.01 31.39
C LEU A 734 -3.58 -7.19 30.34
N LEU A 735 -4.30 -6.40 29.53
CA LEU A 735 -3.70 -5.47 28.58
C LEU A 735 -2.87 -4.41 29.30
N ALA A 736 -3.39 -3.86 30.40
CA ALA A 736 -2.69 -2.90 31.25
C ALA A 736 -1.55 -3.51 32.07
N GLY A 737 -1.55 -4.82 32.31
CA GLY A 737 -0.52 -5.56 33.04
C GLY A 737 0.63 -6.07 32.16
N ALA A 738 0.52 -5.91 30.84
CA ALA A 738 1.59 -6.29 29.93
C ALA A 738 2.88 -5.53 30.26
N GLU A 739 3.98 -6.28 30.50
CA GLU A 739 5.30 -5.69 30.69
C GLU A 739 5.68 -4.84 29.47
N ARG A 740 5.75 -3.52 29.69
CA ARG A 740 6.03 -2.54 28.64
C ARG A 740 7.08 -1.54 29.09
N PRO A 741 8.15 -1.31 28.29
CA PRO A 741 9.04 -0.18 28.52
C PRO A 741 8.30 1.15 28.40
N ALA A 742 8.89 2.22 28.95
CA ALA A 742 8.35 3.56 28.81
C ALA A 742 8.17 3.92 27.32
N PRO A 743 7.07 4.61 26.92
CA PRO A 743 6.77 4.89 25.51
C PRO A 743 7.86 5.64 24.72
N GLY A 744 8.77 6.33 25.44
CA GLY A 744 9.92 7.02 24.84
C GLY A 744 11.07 6.09 24.44
N LEU A 745 11.07 4.83 24.90
CA LEU A 745 12.11 3.85 24.59
C LEU A 745 11.71 3.05 23.35
N VAL A 746 12.50 3.19 22.29
CA VAL A 746 12.22 2.59 20.96
C VAL A 746 12.15 1.06 21.03
N ASN A 747 12.92 0.42 21.90
CA ASN A 747 12.88 -1.03 22.09
C ASN A 747 11.54 -1.56 22.61
N GLY A 748 10.70 -0.71 23.22
CA GLY A 748 9.37 -1.08 23.70
C GLY A 748 8.27 -0.98 22.65
N TRP A 749 8.53 -0.34 21.50
CA TRP A 749 7.52 -0.05 20.48
C TRP A 749 6.80 -1.28 19.90
N PRO A 750 7.44 -2.45 19.67
CA PRO A 750 6.74 -3.64 19.19
C PRO A 750 5.62 -4.10 20.13
N VAL A 751 5.80 -3.96 21.45
CA VAL A 751 4.78 -4.34 22.45
C VAL A 751 3.55 -3.46 22.32
N TYR A 752 3.72 -2.13 22.19
CA TYR A 752 2.57 -1.24 21.98
C TYR A 752 1.83 -1.55 20.69
N GLN A 753 2.56 -1.83 19.60
CA GLN A 753 1.97 -2.18 18.30
C GLN A 753 1.12 -3.46 18.37
N GLU A 754 1.54 -4.44 19.15
CA GLU A 754 0.83 -5.71 19.38
C GLU A 754 -0.45 -5.51 20.20
N LEU A 755 -0.48 -4.58 21.15
CA LEU A 755 -1.61 -4.36 22.07
C LEU A 755 -2.68 -3.40 21.55
N LEU A 756 -2.29 -2.42 20.72
CA LEU A 756 -3.19 -1.37 20.23
C LEU A 756 -4.50 -1.88 19.60
N PRO A 757 -4.50 -2.94 18.76
CA PRO A 757 -5.75 -3.43 18.14
C PRO A 757 -6.80 -3.91 19.15
N HIS A 758 -6.38 -4.29 20.37
CA HIS A 758 -7.27 -4.78 21.42
C HIS A 758 -7.90 -3.65 22.26
N LEU A 759 -7.46 -2.39 22.13
CA LEU A 759 -7.92 -1.25 22.93
C LEU A 759 -9.40 -0.94 22.70
N GLY A 760 -9.83 -0.81 21.44
CA GLY A 760 -11.22 -0.53 21.08
C GLY A 760 -12.17 -1.68 21.48
N PRO A 761 -11.91 -2.92 21.01
CA PRO A 761 -12.78 -4.07 21.28
C PRO A 761 -12.94 -4.43 22.75
N SER A 762 -11.92 -4.19 23.59
CA SER A 762 -12.01 -4.39 25.04
C SER A 762 -12.81 -3.30 25.76
N GLY A 763 -13.20 -2.22 25.09
CA GLY A 763 -13.92 -1.10 25.69
C GLY A 763 -13.07 -0.32 26.70
N ALA A 764 -11.73 -0.41 26.62
CA ALA A 764 -10.83 0.16 27.62
C ALA A 764 -11.02 1.66 27.86
N ALA A 765 -11.45 2.42 26.83
CA ALA A 765 -11.71 3.86 26.94
C ALA A 765 -12.76 4.22 28.02
N HIS A 766 -13.66 3.29 28.36
CA HIS A 766 -14.68 3.48 29.41
C HIS A 766 -14.22 3.01 30.81
N SER A 767 -13.00 2.50 30.94
CA SER A 767 -12.51 1.95 32.20
C SER A 767 -12.19 3.05 33.22
N THR A 768 -12.54 2.80 34.48
CA THR A 768 -12.15 3.61 35.64
C THR A 768 -10.93 3.04 36.37
N ASP A 769 -10.44 1.87 35.96
CA ASP A 769 -9.27 1.23 36.57
C ASP A 769 -8.00 2.07 36.29
N PRO A 770 -7.26 2.48 37.34
CA PRO A 770 -6.13 3.37 37.14
C PRO A 770 -5.01 2.77 36.27
N ALA A 771 -4.75 1.45 36.37
CA ALA A 771 -3.71 0.82 35.55
C ALA A 771 -4.08 0.84 34.05
N VAL A 772 -5.37 0.67 33.76
CA VAL A 772 -5.91 0.76 32.39
C VAL A 772 -5.81 2.19 31.86
N ARG A 773 -6.15 3.18 32.69
CA ARG A 773 -6.01 4.60 32.33
C ARG A 773 -4.56 5.00 32.06
N ASP A 774 -3.61 4.51 32.86
CA ASP A 774 -2.17 4.73 32.62
C ASP A 774 -1.72 4.10 31.29
N TRP A 775 -2.20 2.89 30.97
CA TRP A 775 -1.93 2.25 29.68
C TRP A 775 -2.49 3.05 28.49
N LEU A 776 -3.68 3.63 28.63
CA LEU A 776 -4.28 4.48 27.60
C LEU A 776 -3.45 5.76 27.38
N ILE A 777 -2.99 6.41 28.45
CA ILE A 777 -2.10 7.57 28.39
C ILE A 777 -0.77 7.19 27.72
N ASP A 778 -0.19 6.04 28.09
CA ASP A 778 1.03 5.52 27.49
C ASP A 778 0.86 5.19 26.00
N SER A 779 -0.31 4.69 25.59
CA SER A 779 -0.63 4.38 24.19
C SER A 779 -0.70 5.63 23.32
N VAL A 780 -1.31 6.70 23.80
CA VAL A 780 -1.29 8.02 23.13
C VAL A 780 0.15 8.56 23.07
N ARG A 781 0.88 8.47 24.19
CA ARG A 781 2.28 8.90 24.25
C ARG A 781 3.17 8.11 23.30
N TYR A 782 2.94 6.81 23.14
CA TYR A 782 3.65 5.95 22.20
C TYR A 782 3.46 6.42 20.76
N LEU A 783 2.20 6.64 20.33
CA LEU A 783 1.90 7.12 18.98
C LEU A 783 2.57 8.48 18.72
N TYR A 784 2.52 9.39 19.69
CA TYR A 784 3.23 10.66 19.64
C TYR A 784 4.76 10.49 19.50
N GLN A 785 5.39 9.63 20.31
CA GLN A 785 6.84 9.41 20.24
C GLN A 785 7.28 8.69 18.96
N ARG A 786 6.38 7.96 18.30
CA ARG A 786 6.61 7.35 16.98
C ARG A 786 6.48 8.35 15.83
N GLY A 787 5.97 9.56 16.09
CA GLY A 787 5.68 10.55 15.07
C GLY A 787 4.30 10.40 14.40
N LEU A 788 3.46 9.46 14.84
CA LEU A 788 2.08 9.25 14.38
C LEU A 788 1.13 10.24 15.05
N SER A 789 1.32 11.53 14.74
CA SER A 789 0.71 12.63 15.50
C SER A 789 -0.80 12.74 15.27
N GLN A 790 -1.29 12.40 14.08
CA GLN A 790 -2.73 12.41 13.80
C GLN A 790 -3.43 11.25 14.50
N GLU A 791 -2.85 10.05 14.43
CA GLU A 791 -3.39 8.86 15.10
C GLU A 791 -3.40 9.01 16.62
N ALA A 792 -2.36 9.63 17.17
CA ALA A 792 -2.30 9.98 18.59
C ALA A 792 -3.40 10.99 18.97
N CYS A 793 -3.63 12.00 18.13
CA CYS A 793 -4.67 13.01 18.30
C CYS A 793 -6.06 12.35 18.31
N ASP A 794 -6.36 11.52 17.31
CA ASP A 794 -7.65 10.84 17.16
C ASP A 794 -7.91 9.87 18.31
N LEU A 795 -6.89 9.12 18.76
CA LEU A 795 -7.02 8.22 19.90
C LEU A 795 -7.29 9.00 21.19
N ALA A 796 -6.56 10.08 21.43
CA ALA A 796 -6.75 10.90 22.62
C ALA A 796 -8.15 11.53 22.66
N GLU A 797 -8.65 12.03 21.52
CA GLU A 797 -10.00 12.60 21.39
C GLU A 797 -11.07 11.54 21.70
N ARG A 798 -10.95 10.33 21.16
CA ARG A 798 -11.88 9.22 21.47
C ARG A 798 -11.89 8.86 22.95
N ILE A 799 -10.73 8.82 23.60
CA ILE A 799 -10.66 8.50 25.05
C ILE A 799 -11.24 9.65 25.88
N LEU A 800 -10.91 10.90 25.55
CA LEU A 800 -11.43 12.09 26.25
C LEU A 800 -12.95 12.27 26.07
N ALA A 801 -13.54 11.77 24.98
CA ALA A 801 -14.99 11.73 24.82
C ALA A 801 -15.67 10.79 25.84
N CYS A 802 -14.95 9.79 26.35
CA CYS A 802 -15.43 8.86 27.37
C CYS A 802 -15.11 9.30 28.80
N TRP A 803 -14.05 10.07 29.01
CA TRP A 803 -13.61 10.52 30.33
C TRP A 803 -14.28 11.85 30.67
N SER A 804 -15.12 11.88 31.69
CA SER A 804 -15.80 13.11 32.11
C SER A 804 -15.00 13.86 33.18
N GLU A 805 -15.18 15.19 33.26
CA GLU A 805 -14.63 15.98 34.38
C GLU A 805 -15.22 15.56 35.73
N ARG A 806 -16.39 14.90 35.74
CA ARG A 806 -17.01 14.36 36.95
C ARG A 806 -16.28 13.13 37.49
N ASP A 807 -15.49 12.44 36.65
CA ASP A 807 -14.67 11.30 37.06
C ASP A 807 -13.37 11.73 37.77
N ALA A 808 -13.06 13.03 37.76
CA ALA A 808 -11.85 13.62 38.34
C ALA A 808 -12.11 14.19 39.75
N GLU A 809 -12.63 13.38 40.66
CA GLU A 809 -12.86 13.80 42.04
C GLU A 809 -11.56 14.28 42.71
N PRO A 810 -11.52 15.47 43.32
CA PRO A 810 -10.30 16.01 43.93
C PRO A 810 -9.65 15.04 44.93
N GLY A 811 -8.34 14.82 44.81
CA GLY A 811 -7.59 13.93 45.69
C GLY A 811 -7.56 12.46 45.26
N THR A 812 -8.19 12.10 44.14
CA THR A 812 -8.14 10.76 43.54
C THR A 812 -7.05 10.65 42.45
N GLN A 813 -6.67 9.43 42.06
CA GLN A 813 -5.73 9.20 40.96
C GLN A 813 -6.29 9.69 39.61
N SER A 814 -7.62 9.64 39.42
CA SER A 814 -8.26 10.14 38.20
C SER A 814 -8.18 11.65 38.04
N ALA A 815 -8.15 12.41 39.15
CA ALA A 815 -7.89 13.86 39.13
C ALA A 815 -6.55 14.20 38.47
N VAL A 816 -5.58 13.28 38.55
CA VAL A 816 -4.25 13.42 37.94
C VAL A 816 -4.19 12.83 36.53
N GLN A 817 -4.83 11.69 36.27
CA GLN A 817 -4.77 10.99 34.98
C GLN A 817 -5.50 11.73 33.85
N VAL A 818 -6.66 12.35 34.13
CA VAL A 818 -7.40 13.10 33.10
C VAL A 818 -6.57 14.29 32.57
N PRO A 819 -5.99 15.17 33.42
CA PRO A 819 -5.07 16.21 32.95
C PRO A 819 -3.83 15.68 32.23
N GLN A 820 -3.31 14.51 32.62
CA GLN A 820 -2.20 13.89 31.89
C GLN A 820 -2.57 13.50 30.47
N LEU A 821 -3.75 12.90 30.25
CA LEU A 821 -4.23 12.57 28.91
C LEU A 821 -4.48 13.85 28.10
N ARG A 822 -5.11 14.88 28.70
CA ARG A 822 -5.31 16.19 28.06
C ARG A 822 -3.99 16.83 27.64
N ARG A 823 -2.94 16.72 28.45
CA ARG A 823 -1.58 17.19 28.09
C ARG A 823 -0.99 16.41 26.91
N GLN A 824 -1.19 15.09 26.83
CA GLN A 824 -0.75 14.33 25.67
C GLN A 824 -1.52 14.72 24.41
N TYR A 825 -2.83 14.95 24.53
CA TYR A 825 -3.64 15.51 23.46
C TYR A 825 -3.09 16.88 23.00
N ALA A 826 -2.82 17.80 23.93
CA ALA A 826 -2.21 19.09 23.63
C ALA A 826 -0.85 18.96 22.91
N ASN A 827 -0.01 17.98 23.28
CA ASN A 827 1.24 17.72 22.55
C ASN A 827 1.00 17.33 21.08
N THR A 828 -0.01 16.50 20.81
CA THR A 828 -0.36 16.12 19.43
C THR A 828 -0.89 17.31 18.63
N LEU A 829 -1.75 18.13 19.25
CA LEU A 829 -2.25 19.36 18.65
C LEU A 829 -1.12 20.35 18.32
N ARG A 830 -0.13 20.49 19.19
CA ARG A 830 1.03 21.36 18.97
C ARG A 830 1.84 20.91 17.74
N VAL A 831 2.11 19.62 17.58
CA VAL A 831 2.83 19.10 16.40
C VAL A 831 2.02 19.31 15.12
N LEU A 832 0.69 19.19 15.17
CA LEU A 832 -0.23 19.49 14.06
C LEU A 832 -0.47 21.01 13.85
N GLY A 833 0.23 21.85 14.60
CA GLY A 833 0.21 23.29 14.49
C GLY A 833 -0.94 24.02 15.19
N ARG A 834 -1.79 23.34 15.94
CA ARG A 834 -3.02 23.89 16.59
C ARG A 834 -2.68 24.60 17.90
N TYR A 835 -1.80 25.61 17.83
CA TYR A 835 -1.14 26.21 19.00
C TYR A 835 -2.06 26.93 20.00
N ARG A 836 -3.15 27.55 19.52
CA ARG A 836 -4.11 28.22 20.42
C ARG A 836 -4.91 27.22 21.24
N GLU A 837 -5.21 26.07 20.65
CA GLU A 837 -5.99 25.01 21.29
C GLU A 837 -5.15 24.26 22.31
N CYS A 838 -3.90 23.91 21.96
CA CYS A 838 -3.00 23.31 22.95
C CYS A 838 -2.72 24.27 24.11
N TYR A 839 -2.48 25.57 23.86
CA TYR A 839 -2.29 26.57 24.91
C TYR A 839 -3.48 26.66 25.88
N ALA A 840 -4.72 26.63 25.37
CA ALA A 840 -5.90 26.68 26.21
C ALA A 840 -5.96 25.45 27.14
N ILE A 841 -5.71 24.26 26.59
CA ILE A 841 -5.71 23.00 27.33
C ILE A 841 -4.57 22.97 28.36
N ASP A 842 -3.33 23.22 27.96
CA ASP A 842 -2.16 23.09 28.83
C ASP A 842 -2.14 24.16 29.93
N LYS A 843 -2.71 25.35 29.69
CA LYS A 843 -2.91 26.37 30.73
C LYS A 843 -3.83 25.86 31.84
N GLU A 844 -4.94 25.23 31.48
CA GLU A 844 -5.88 24.65 32.45
C GLU A 844 -5.27 23.46 33.17
N VAL A 845 -4.63 22.55 32.43
CA VAL A 845 -3.93 21.37 32.97
C VAL A 845 -2.84 21.80 33.97
N PHE A 846 -2.02 22.79 33.63
CA PHE A 846 -1.00 23.31 34.54
C PHE A 846 -1.61 23.90 35.82
N ALA A 847 -2.68 24.70 35.69
CA ALA A 847 -3.37 25.27 36.85
C ALA A 847 -4.00 24.18 37.73
N GLN A 848 -4.55 23.13 37.13
CA GLN A 848 -5.16 22.01 37.83
C GLN A 848 -4.12 21.17 38.58
N LEU A 849 -3.10 20.66 37.88
CA LEU A 849 -2.07 19.81 38.50
C LEU A 849 -1.27 20.56 39.57
N THR A 850 -1.02 21.86 39.38
CA THR A 850 -0.38 22.69 40.41
C THR A 850 -1.22 22.80 41.68
N ARG A 851 -2.55 22.89 41.55
CA ARG A 851 -3.47 22.95 42.69
C ARG A 851 -3.54 21.63 43.44
N GLU A 852 -3.53 20.51 42.71
CA GLU A 852 -3.71 19.16 43.26
C GLU A 852 -2.42 18.57 43.84
N LEU A 853 -1.29 18.78 43.17
CA LEU A 853 -0.01 18.12 43.48
C LEU A 853 1.08 19.08 43.97
N GLY A 854 0.83 20.39 43.92
CA GLY A 854 1.84 21.42 44.15
C GLY A 854 2.68 21.72 42.89
N ASP A 855 3.44 22.81 42.93
CA ASP A 855 4.23 23.31 41.79
C ASP A 855 5.57 22.58 41.57
N GLY A 856 6.01 21.78 42.54
CA GLY A 856 7.23 20.97 42.47
C GLY A 856 7.03 19.54 41.95
N HIS A 857 5.79 19.06 41.84
CA HIS A 857 5.52 17.68 41.45
C HIS A 857 5.90 17.39 39.98
N PRO A 858 6.45 16.21 39.63
CA PRO A 858 6.86 15.88 38.26
C PRO A 858 5.80 16.12 37.18
N HIS A 859 4.53 15.80 37.45
CA HIS A 859 3.42 16.09 36.53
C HIS A 859 3.14 17.59 36.37
N SER A 860 3.22 18.38 37.44
CA SER A 860 3.08 19.84 37.39
C SER A 860 4.23 20.48 36.61
N LEU A 861 5.46 20.00 36.80
CA LEU A 861 6.63 20.42 36.02
C LEU A 861 6.48 20.05 34.54
N SER A 862 5.91 18.87 34.23
CA SER A 862 5.65 18.44 32.85
C SER A 862 4.58 19.32 32.17
N ALA A 863 3.53 19.68 32.90
CA ALA A 863 2.51 20.62 32.43
C ALA A 863 3.08 22.03 32.20
N ALA A 864 3.91 22.53 33.12
CA ALA A 864 4.60 23.81 32.96
C ALA A 864 5.49 23.84 31.71
N ASN A 865 6.25 22.76 31.46
CA ASN A 865 7.09 22.62 30.27
C ASN A 865 6.26 22.59 28.97
N SER A 866 5.08 21.98 28.99
CA SER A 866 4.19 21.91 27.81
C SER A 866 3.58 23.30 27.53
N LEU A 867 3.11 24.00 28.57
CA LEU A 867 2.67 25.39 28.49
C LEU A 867 3.76 26.36 28.01
N GLY A 868 5.02 26.15 28.44
CA GLY A 868 6.17 26.92 27.95
C GLY A 868 6.40 26.74 26.45
N ALA A 869 6.28 25.50 25.95
CA ALA A 869 6.36 25.20 24.52
C ALA A 869 5.21 25.87 23.72
N ASP A 870 4.01 25.90 24.27
CA ASP A 870 2.88 26.57 23.64
C ASP A 870 3.07 28.08 23.55
N LEU A 871 3.55 28.71 24.63
CA LEU A 871 3.88 30.14 24.64
C LEU A 871 4.93 30.48 23.60
N ARG A 872 5.94 29.61 23.44
CA ARG A 872 6.92 29.73 22.36
C ARG A 872 6.27 29.64 20.98
N CYS A 873 5.47 28.62 20.72
CA CYS A 873 4.77 28.45 19.43
C CYS A 873 3.78 29.59 19.09
N LEU A 874 3.33 30.35 20.10
CA LEU A 874 2.51 31.54 19.93
C LEU A 874 3.32 32.84 19.79
N GLY A 875 4.65 32.77 19.85
CA GLY A 875 5.56 33.92 19.74
C GLY A 875 5.69 34.73 21.03
N ARG A 876 5.20 34.23 22.16
CA ARG A 876 5.24 34.89 23.47
C ARG A 876 6.52 34.52 24.23
N PHE A 877 7.67 34.77 23.59
CA PHE A 877 8.97 34.24 24.03
C PHE A 877 9.41 34.75 25.41
N ALA A 878 9.16 36.01 25.75
CA ALA A 878 9.50 36.57 27.06
C ALA A 878 8.72 35.86 28.19
N GLU A 879 7.43 35.63 27.99
CA GLU A 879 6.59 34.92 28.97
C GLU A 879 7.00 33.44 29.09
N ALA A 880 7.32 32.79 27.97
CA ALA A 880 7.86 31.43 27.98
C ALA A 880 9.19 31.36 28.75
N CYS A 881 10.09 32.32 28.53
CA CYS A 881 11.39 32.36 29.18
C CYS A 881 11.27 32.55 30.69
N GLU A 882 10.37 33.41 31.17
CA GLU A 882 10.11 33.55 32.61
C GLU A 882 9.51 32.28 33.20
N LEU A 883 8.52 31.67 32.53
CA LEU A 883 7.91 30.43 32.97
C LEU A 883 8.94 29.28 33.06
N ASP A 884 9.73 29.06 32.01
CA ASP A 884 10.74 28.00 31.99
C ASP A 884 11.84 28.25 33.03
N ARG A 885 12.20 29.52 33.28
CA ARG A 885 13.18 29.87 34.33
C ARG A 885 12.65 29.55 35.71
N THR A 886 11.37 29.84 35.98
CA THR A 886 10.74 29.44 37.25
C THR A 886 10.63 27.93 37.38
N THR A 887 10.30 27.23 36.29
CA THR A 887 10.13 25.77 36.25
C THR A 887 11.45 25.05 36.47
N LEU A 888 12.54 25.50 35.84
CA LEU A 888 13.87 24.97 36.11
C LEU A 888 14.25 25.19 37.58
N ARG A 889 14.12 26.42 38.12
CA ARG A 889 14.46 26.69 39.53
C ARG A 889 13.70 25.78 40.51
N ARG A 890 12.45 25.42 40.21
CA ARG A 890 11.67 24.45 41.00
C ARG A 890 12.24 23.04 40.84
N ALA A 891 12.45 22.58 39.61
CA ALA A 891 13.05 21.28 39.34
C ALA A 891 14.45 21.12 39.98
N GLU A 892 15.24 22.20 40.10
CA GLU A 892 16.54 22.15 40.78
C GLU A 892 16.46 21.97 42.30
N ARG A 893 15.35 22.38 42.92
CA ARG A 893 15.10 22.19 44.36
C ARG A 893 14.59 20.78 44.65
N GLU A 894 13.72 20.26 43.79
CA GLU A 894 12.99 19.02 44.04
C GLU A 894 13.64 17.77 43.41
N LEU A 895 14.42 17.92 42.34
CA LEU A 895 14.94 16.81 41.55
C LEU A 895 16.47 16.77 41.53
N ALA A 896 17.01 15.54 41.55
CA ALA A 896 18.45 15.29 41.47
C ALA A 896 19.06 15.88 40.18
N PRO A 897 20.35 16.29 40.18
CA PRO A 897 21.00 16.91 39.01
C PRO A 897 20.96 16.10 37.71
N GLY A 898 20.85 14.77 37.79
CA GLY A 898 20.76 13.88 36.62
C GLY A 898 19.34 13.45 36.24
N ASP A 899 18.31 13.96 36.93
CA ASP A 899 16.93 13.58 36.69
C ASP A 899 16.49 14.00 35.26
N PRO A 900 15.89 13.09 34.47
CA PRO A 900 15.47 13.38 33.10
C PRO A 900 14.53 14.59 32.97
N GLN A 901 13.64 14.80 33.95
CA GLN A 901 12.69 15.91 33.96
C GLN A 901 13.39 17.24 34.26
N ARG A 902 14.38 17.26 35.17
CA ARG A 902 15.22 18.45 35.41
C ARG A 902 15.99 18.85 34.16
N LEU A 903 16.59 17.87 33.47
CA LEU A 903 17.31 18.09 32.22
C LEU A 903 16.38 18.61 31.11
N LEU A 904 15.13 18.16 31.08
CA LEU A 904 14.11 18.67 30.16
C LEU A 904 13.79 20.14 30.44
N CYS A 905 13.57 20.52 31.70
CA CYS A 905 13.35 21.93 32.07
C CYS A 905 14.53 22.82 31.65
N ALA A 906 15.77 22.34 31.84
CA ALA A 906 16.97 23.05 31.44
C ALA A 906 17.07 23.23 29.92
N ASN A 907 16.74 22.18 29.15
CA ASN A 907 16.68 22.26 27.69
C ASN A 907 15.63 23.28 27.23
N ASN A 908 14.42 23.26 27.80
CA ASN A 908 13.35 24.18 27.42
C ASN A 908 13.69 25.64 27.74
N LEU A 909 14.30 25.91 28.90
CA LEU A 909 14.80 27.26 29.21
C LEU A 909 15.87 27.71 28.21
N ALA A 910 16.77 26.82 27.79
CA ALA A 910 17.79 27.16 26.80
C ALA A 910 17.19 27.48 25.42
N VAL A 911 16.10 26.80 25.03
CA VAL A 911 15.30 27.13 23.85
C VAL A 911 14.61 28.49 24.01
N ALA A 912 14.01 28.78 25.17
CA ALA A 912 13.38 30.08 25.41
C ALA A 912 14.40 31.24 25.43
N LEU A 913 15.58 31.04 26.02
CA LEU A 913 16.70 31.99 25.98
C LEU A 913 17.15 32.27 24.54
N TYR A 914 17.20 31.24 23.70
CA TYR A 914 17.47 31.40 22.28
C TYR A 914 16.42 32.28 21.60
N ALA A 915 15.13 32.03 21.85
CA ALA A 915 14.03 32.76 21.23
C ALA A 915 13.90 34.23 21.68
N VAL A 916 14.41 34.59 22.86
CA VAL A 916 14.50 36.00 23.31
C VAL A 916 15.82 36.69 22.91
N GLY A 917 16.71 35.97 22.22
CA GLY A 917 17.95 36.52 21.67
C GLY A 917 19.18 36.43 22.56
N ASP A 918 19.11 35.81 23.75
CA ASP A 918 20.27 35.56 24.62
C ASP A 918 21.02 34.29 24.18
N ARG A 919 21.79 34.43 23.10
CA ARG A 919 22.53 33.33 22.46
C ARG A 919 23.61 32.73 23.37
N VAL A 920 24.22 33.54 24.24
CA VAL A 920 25.32 33.11 25.12
C VAL A 920 24.79 32.23 26.24
N ALA A 921 23.74 32.67 26.95
CA ALA A 921 23.15 31.86 28.02
C ALA A 921 22.50 30.58 27.47
N SER A 922 21.85 30.68 26.29
CA SER A 922 21.29 29.51 25.59
C SER A 922 22.35 28.44 25.31
N LEU A 923 23.46 28.80 24.65
CA LEU A 923 24.53 27.86 24.33
C LEU A 923 25.12 27.21 25.60
N GLY A 924 25.41 28.03 26.62
CA GLY A 924 25.98 27.53 27.87
C GLY A 924 25.07 26.55 28.61
N LEU A 925 23.75 26.71 28.50
CA LEU A 925 22.80 25.78 29.10
C LEU A 925 22.60 24.52 28.23
N HIS A 926 22.44 24.65 26.91
CA HIS A 926 22.35 23.51 25.99
C HIS A 926 23.58 22.59 26.09
N GLU A 927 24.80 23.13 26.06
CA GLU A 927 26.02 22.31 26.15
C GLU A 927 26.11 21.53 27.47
N ARG A 928 25.74 22.17 28.61
CA ARG A 928 25.76 21.51 29.93
C ARG A 928 24.74 20.38 30.01
N THR A 929 23.51 20.63 29.57
CA THR A 929 22.43 19.63 29.55
C THR A 929 22.76 18.47 28.62
N TRP A 930 23.25 18.75 27.40
CA TRP A 930 23.62 17.69 26.45
C TRP A 930 24.77 16.82 26.97
N ARG A 931 25.84 17.42 27.53
CA ARG A 931 26.95 16.66 28.14
C ARG A 931 26.48 15.76 29.29
N GLN A 932 25.46 16.17 30.05
CA GLN A 932 24.88 15.33 31.11
C GLN A 932 24.09 14.16 30.51
N ARG A 933 23.25 14.40 29.50
CA ARG A 933 22.44 13.36 28.83
C ARG A 933 23.28 12.33 28.09
N VAL A 934 24.34 12.74 27.40
CA VAL A 934 25.24 11.82 26.69
C VAL A 934 25.92 10.83 27.63
N ARG A 935 26.21 11.23 28.88
CA ARG A 935 26.81 10.33 29.88
C ARG A 935 25.84 9.26 30.39
N SER A 936 24.55 9.54 30.43
CA SER A 936 23.55 8.62 30.97
C SER A 936 22.86 7.78 29.89
N ALA A 937 22.53 8.37 28.74
CA ALA A 937 21.75 7.73 27.69
C ALA A 937 22.08 8.34 26.31
N PRO A 938 23.23 7.99 25.69
CA PRO A 938 23.72 8.62 24.46
C PRO A 938 22.78 8.41 23.25
N ALA A 939 22.15 7.24 23.16
CA ALA A 939 21.25 6.87 22.06
C ALA A 939 19.75 7.06 22.43
N ASP A 940 19.43 7.88 23.44
CA ASP A 940 18.03 8.19 23.77
C ASP A 940 17.48 9.31 22.87
N PRO A 941 16.21 9.24 22.41
CA PRO A 941 15.65 10.25 21.51
C PRO A 941 15.70 11.69 22.08
N THR A 942 15.63 11.86 23.40
CA THR A 942 15.72 13.18 24.04
C THR A 942 17.15 13.71 24.08
N THR A 943 18.16 12.84 24.12
CA THR A 943 19.58 13.20 23.98
C THR A 943 19.84 13.71 22.57
N LEU A 944 19.29 13.04 21.56
CA LEU A 944 19.38 13.47 20.17
C LEU A 944 18.69 14.82 19.93
N SER A 945 17.52 15.07 20.53
CA SER A 945 16.89 16.40 20.49
C SER A 945 17.78 17.51 21.08
N SER A 946 18.47 17.23 22.20
CA SER A 946 19.43 18.20 22.75
C SER A 946 20.64 18.43 21.83
N ALA A 947 21.11 17.42 21.10
CA ALA A 947 22.19 17.57 20.13
C ALA A 947 21.79 18.52 18.99
N ILE A 948 20.55 18.41 18.48
CA ILE A 948 20.00 19.31 17.46
C ILE A 948 20.01 20.77 17.97
N CYS A 949 19.52 21.01 19.19
CA CYS A 949 19.51 22.34 19.80
C CYS A 949 20.93 22.88 20.05
N VAL A 950 21.88 22.03 20.49
CA VAL A 950 23.29 22.42 20.65
C VAL A 950 23.90 22.83 19.31
N ALA A 951 23.66 22.07 18.23
CA ALA A 951 24.15 22.41 16.91
C ALA A 951 23.61 23.77 16.44
N GLN A 952 22.33 24.05 16.67
CA GLN A 952 21.74 25.37 16.40
C GLN A 952 22.42 26.49 17.20
N SER A 953 22.53 26.35 18.53
CA SER A 953 23.19 27.36 19.35
C SER A 953 24.65 27.57 18.98
N LEU A 954 25.37 26.53 18.54
CA LEU A 954 26.75 26.65 18.07
C LEU A 954 26.82 27.44 16.75
N ARG A 955 25.90 27.25 15.81
CA ARG A 955 25.84 28.05 14.57
C ARG A 955 25.66 29.53 14.86
N GLU A 956 24.66 29.86 15.67
CA GLU A 956 24.32 31.25 16.00
C GLU A 956 25.27 31.90 17.02
N ALA A 957 26.14 31.11 17.66
CA ALA A 957 27.27 31.64 18.42
C ALA A 957 28.53 31.84 17.54
N GLY A 958 28.43 31.69 16.21
CA GLY A 958 29.56 31.85 15.29
C GLY A 958 30.55 30.68 15.30
N ARG A 959 30.13 29.48 15.71
CA ARG A 959 30.97 28.26 15.78
C ARG A 959 30.47 27.14 14.84
N PRO A 960 30.22 27.41 13.53
CA PRO A 960 29.58 26.44 12.63
C PRO A 960 30.43 25.18 12.37
N ALA A 961 31.76 25.25 12.45
CA ALA A 961 32.62 24.07 12.30
C ALA A 961 32.42 23.06 13.45
N GLN A 962 32.10 23.54 14.65
CA GLN A 962 31.80 22.66 15.78
C GLN A 962 30.37 22.14 15.71
N ALA A 963 29.43 22.98 15.25
CA ALA A 963 28.06 22.57 14.95
C ALA A 963 28.01 21.43 13.94
N LEU A 964 28.89 21.42 12.93
CA LEU A 964 28.88 20.41 11.87
C LEU A 964 29.02 18.99 12.43
N ARG A 965 30.00 18.76 13.33
CA ARG A 965 30.20 17.43 13.92
C ARG A 965 28.97 16.95 14.68
N VAL A 966 28.41 17.83 15.52
CA VAL A 966 27.22 17.51 16.31
C VAL A 966 26.00 17.26 15.40
N ALA A 967 25.82 18.06 14.35
CA ALA A 967 24.72 17.91 13.41
C ALA A 967 24.82 16.65 12.56
N GLU A 968 26.02 16.28 12.10
CA GLU A 968 26.24 15.05 11.33
C GLU A 968 25.98 13.78 12.16
N GLU A 969 26.44 13.77 13.41
CA GLU A 969 26.17 12.69 14.37
C GLU A 969 24.68 12.62 14.70
N ALA A 970 24.05 13.75 15.08
CA ALA A 970 22.64 13.79 15.41
C ALA A 970 21.74 13.37 14.24
N ALA A 971 22.03 13.81 13.00
CA ALA A 971 21.25 13.42 11.83
C ALA A 971 21.37 11.92 11.52
N ARG A 972 22.56 11.33 11.71
CA ARG A 972 22.81 9.89 11.53
C ARG A 972 22.09 9.07 12.59
N ASP A 973 22.27 9.42 13.86
CA ASP A 973 21.72 8.67 14.99
C ASP A 973 20.19 8.81 15.06
N CYS A 974 19.65 10.00 14.75
CA CYS A 974 18.21 10.19 14.61
C CYS A 974 17.65 9.32 13.50
N ARG A 975 18.31 9.20 12.34
CA ARG A 975 17.89 8.28 11.30
C ARG A 975 17.91 6.85 11.85
N ASP A 976 19.08 6.33 12.17
CA ASP A 976 19.27 4.91 12.52
C ASP A 976 18.37 4.41 13.69
N LEU A 977 17.92 5.30 14.59
CA LEU A 977 16.99 5.00 15.69
C LEU A 977 15.51 5.34 15.41
N LEU A 978 15.30 6.53 14.83
CA LEU A 978 14.08 7.25 14.47
C LEU A 978 13.22 6.65 13.38
N GLY A 979 13.80 6.77 12.22
CA GLY A 979 13.01 7.08 11.08
C GLY A 979 13.50 8.22 10.20
N GLU A 980 13.53 8.10 8.87
CA GLU A 980 14.03 9.11 7.93
C GLU A 980 13.03 10.26 7.85
N ARG A 981 11.72 9.96 7.92
CA ARG A 981 10.68 10.99 8.08
C ARG A 981 10.11 11.10 9.49
N HIS A 982 10.77 10.51 10.49
CA HIS A 982 10.43 10.84 11.86
C HIS A 982 10.67 12.36 12.06
N PRO A 983 9.74 13.11 12.69
CA PRO A 983 9.86 14.57 12.80
C PRO A 983 11.20 15.06 13.35
N ARG A 984 11.77 14.36 14.34
CA ARG A 984 13.11 14.68 14.90
C ARG A 984 14.25 14.45 13.92
N THR A 985 14.15 13.47 13.02
CA THR A 985 15.17 13.20 12.00
C THR A 985 15.15 14.26 10.92
N LEU A 986 13.95 14.65 10.47
CA LEU A 986 13.78 15.78 9.56
C LEU A 986 14.38 17.06 10.16
N LEU A 987 14.13 17.32 11.45
CA LEU A 987 14.71 18.45 12.16
C LEU A 987 16.24 18.40 12.25
N ALA A 988 16.81 17.23 12.54
CA ALA A 988 18.26 17.05 12.60
C ALA A 988 18.92 17.29 11.23
N ARG A 989 18.30 16.82 10.15
CA ARG A 989 18.77 16.98 8.78
C ARG A 989 18.63 18.41 8.27
N ASP A 990 17.53 19.09 8.62
CA ASP A 990 17.37 20.51 8.36
C ASP A 990 18.47 21.31 9.08
N GLY A 991 18.73 21.00 10.34
CA GLY A 991 19.85 21.57 11.10
C GLY A 991 21.22 21.29 10.48
N LEU A 992 21.44 20.12 9.87
CA LEU A 992 22.66 19.81 9.13
C LEU A 992 22.77 20.65 7.85
N ALA A 993 21.67 20.79 7.09
CA ALA A 993 21.62 21.64 5.91
C ALA A 993 21.89 23.12 6.26
N ALA A 994 21.32 23.62 7.36
CA ALA A 994 21.59 24.95 7.90
C ALA A 994 23.07 25.11 8.28
N THR A 995 23.70 24.05 8.78
CA THR A 995 25.13 24.06 9.10
C THR A 995 26.01 24.13 7.85
N TYR A 996 25.71 23.37 6.80
CA TYR A 996 26.40 23.51 5.51
C TYR A 996 26.20 24.91 4.92
N TYR A 997 24.99 25.47 5.01
CA TYR A 997 24.71 26.83 4.58
C TYR A 997 25.60 27.85 5.31
N ARG A 998 25.66 27.78 6.66
CA ARG A 998 26.50 28.68 7.47
C ARG A 998 28.01 28.54 7.20
N LEU A 999 28.47 27.38 6.72
CA LEU A 999 29.86 27.16 6.30
C LEU A 999 30.15 27.62 4.86
N GLY A 1000 29.15 28.11 4.12
CA GLY A 1000 29.27 28.47 2.71
C GLY A 1000 29.28 27.27 1.75
N ARG A 1001 28.91 26.08 2.22
CA ARG A 1001 28.84 24.81 1.46
C ARG A 1001 27.44 24.64 0.85
N PHE A 1002 27.06 25.57 -0.03
CA PHE A 1002 25.68 25.70 -0.51
C PHE A 1002 25.19 24.51 -1.35
N ALA A 1003 26.07 23.87 -2.13
CA ALA A 1003 25.71 22.70 -2.92
C ALA A 1003 25.38 21.48 -2.05
N GLU A 1004 26.11 21.29 -0.94
CA GLU A 1004 25.77 20.25 0.05
C GLU A 1004 24.49 20.58 0.82
N ALA A 1005 24.29 21.86 1.16
CA ALA A 1005 23.05 22.32 1.78
C ALA A 1005 21.82 22.04 0.89
N GLU A 1006 21.91 22.30 -0.42
CA GLU A 1006 20.81 22.08 -1.37
C GLU A 1006 20.39 20.61 -1.46
N LYS A 1007 21.38 19.70 -1.52
CA LYS A 1007 21.13 18.25 -1.59
C LYS A 1007 20.31 17.74 -0.40
N LEU A 1008 20.39 18.41 0.76
CA LEU A 1008 19.62 18.07 1.95
C LEU A 1008 18.33 18.88 2.09
N ALA A 1009 18.37 20.19 1.87
CA ALA A 1009 17.26 21.10 2.14
C ALA A 1009 16.02 20.80 1.27
N GLU A 1010 16.20 20.43 0.00
CA GLU A 1010 15.09 20.12 -0.92
C GLU A 1010 14.27 18.90 -0.47
N PRO A 1011 14.86 17.70 -0.29
CA PRO A 1011 14.09 16.55 0.17
C PRO A 1011 13.55 16.74 1.59
N VAL A 1012 14.29 17.40 2.50
CA VAL A 1012 13.84 17.65 3.87
C VAL A 1012 12.62 18.58 3.88
N HIS A 1013 12.62 19.65 3.08
CA HIS A 1013 11.46 20.54 2.96
C HIS A 1013 10.22 19.78 2.51
N ARG A 1014 10.33 18.96 1.46
CA ARG A 1014 9.22 18.15 0.96
C ARG A 1014 8.69 17.18 2.01
N SER A 1015 9.58 16.38 2.62
CA SER A 1015 9.17 15.40 3.63
C SER A 1015 8.56 16.06 4.87
N THR A 1016 9.04 17.24 5.27
CA THR A 1016 8.48 17.98 6.40
C THR A 1016 7.08 18.53 6.08
N GLU A 1017 6.85 19.03 4.86
CA GLU A 1017 5.49 19.43 4.44
C GLU A 1017 4.52 18.25 4.42
N GLU A 1018 4.96 17.09 3.96
CA GLU A 1018 4.11 15.89 3.89
C GLU A 1018 3.76 15.31 5.26
N VAL A 1019 4.73 15.29 6.20
CA VAL A 1019 4.55 14.69 7.54
C VAL A 1019 3.86 15.62 8.53
N LEU A 1020 4.24 16.90 8.53
CA LEU A 1020 3.80 17.87 9.54
C LEU A 1020 2.81 18.91 9.00
N GLY A 1021 2.61 18.93 7.68
CA GLY A 1021 1.82 19.96 7.00
C GLY A 1021 2.63 21.22 6.71
N ALA A 1022 2.34 21.86 5.57
CA ALA A 1022 3.06 23.03 5.07
C ALA A 1022 3.03 24.28 5.98
N GLY A 1023 2.06 24.34 6.91
CA GLY A 1023 1.93 25.44 7.87
C GLY A 1023 2.59 25.20 9.23
N SER A 1024 3.25 24.05 9.45
CA SER A 1024 3.96 23.78 10.70
C SER A 1024 5.22 24.64 10.84
N HIS A 1025 5.70 24.81 12.08
CA HIS A 1025 6.92 25.57 12.36
C HIS A 1025 8.13 25.02 11.59
N GLU A 1026 8.28 23.69 11.63
CA GLU A 1026 9.38 22.96 11.03
C GLU A 1026 9.32 23.06 9.49
N ALA A 1027 8.14 22.93 8.88
CA ALA A 1027 7.99 23.05 7.43
C ALA A 1027 8.35 24.45 6.92
N LEU A 1028 7.94 25.49 7.64
CA LEU A 1028 8.30 26.88 7.32
C LEU A 1028 9.79 27.17 7.54
N GLY A 1029 10.41 26.56 8.55
CA GLY A 1029 11.86 26.59 8.77
C GLY A 1029 12.62 26.01 7.59
N ALA A 1030 12.27 24.78 7.19
CA ALA A 1030 12.89 24.11 6.05
C ALA A 1030 12.68 24.88 4.74
N ALA A 1031 11.49 25.48 4.54
CA ALA A 1031 11.22 26.32 3.37
C ALA A 1031 12.09 27.59 3.35
N ALA A 1032 12.23 28.26 4.50
CA ALA A 1032 13.07 29.45 4.62
C ALA A 1032 14.55 29.12 4.32
N LEU A 1033 15.05 28.00 4.85
CA LEU A 1033 16.40 27.52 4.58
C LEU A 1033 16.59 27.19 3.10
N LEU A 1034 15.66 26.45 2.48
CA LEU A 1034 15.73 26.11 1.06
C LEU A 1034 15.74 27.38 0.18
N ALA A 1035 14.91 28.38 0.51
CA ALA A 1035 14.90 29.65 -0.19
C ALA A 1035 16.24 30.39 -0.05
N ALA A 1036 16.83 30.39 1.16
CA ALA A 1036 18.15 30.97 1.39
C ALA A 1036 19.27 30.25 0.61
N VAL A 1037 19.26 28.92 0.58
CA VAL A 1037 20.22 28.10 -0.19
C VAL A 1037 20.11 28.39 -1.69
N ARG A 1038 18.90 28.37 -2.25
CA ARG A 1038 18.65 28.69 -3.67
C ARG A 1038 19.09 30.11 -4.02
N HIS A 1039 18.83 31.07 -3.13
CA HIS A 1039 19.29 32.45 -3.31
C HIS A 1039 20.83 32.53 -3.33
N ALA A 1040 21.52 31.83 -2.43
CA ALA A 1040 22.99 31.79 -2.39
C ALA A 1040 23.60 31.13 -3.64
N LEU A 1041 22.89 30.20 -4.28
CA LEU A 1041 23.27 29.56 -5.55
C LEU A 1041 22.93 30.41 -6.79
N GLY A 1042 22.26 31.55 -6.64
CA GLY A 1042 21.85 32.42 -7.74
C GLY A 1042 20.49 32.08 -8.37
N GLU A 1043 19.75 31.11 -7.81
CA GLU A 1043 18.43 30.69 -8.30
C GLU A 1043 17.31 31.61 -7.77
N HIS A 1044 17.42 32.92 -7.97
CA HIS A 1044 16.59 33.93 -7.30
C HIS A 1044 15.09 33.76 -7.54
N VAL A 1045 14.66 33.42 -8.76
CA VAL A 1045 13.22 33.21 -9.07
C VAL A 1045 12.65 32.04 -8.25
N ARG A 1046 13.40 30.94 -8.15
CA ARG A 1046 12.98 29.76 -7.36
C ARG A 1046 13.05 30.02 -5.86
N ALA A 1047 14.00 30.83 -5.40
CA ALA A 1047 14.07 31.26 -4.01
C ALA A 1047 12.84 32.09 -3.63
N VAL A 1048 12.48 33.09 -4.45
CA VAL A 1048 11.27 33.92 -4.25
C VAL A 1048 10.01 33.08 -4.22
N ALA A 1049 9.84 32.12 -5.13
CA ALA A 1049 8.66 31.25 -5.15
C ALA A 1049 8.49 30.46 -3.83
N VAL A 1050 9.57 29.91 -3.28
CA VAL A 1050 9.54 29.19 -1.99
C VAL A 1050 9.29 30.16 -0.84
N GLY A 1051 10.01 31.29 -0.80
CA GLY A 1051 9.91 32.28 0.26
C GLY A 1051 8.53 32.95 0.33
N GLU A 1052 7.91 33.29 -0.81
CA GLU A 1052 6.55 33.84 -0.87
C GLU A 1052 5.50 32.83 -0.39
N ARG A 1053 5.66 31.55 -0.74
CA ARG A 1053 4.79 30.49 -0.25
C ARG A 1053 4.91 30.37 1.27
N ALA A 1054 6.12 30.24 1.79
CA ALA A 1054 6.37 30.16 3.22
C ALA A 1054 5.79 31.38 3.97
N TYR A 1055 6.01 32.59 3.46
CA TYR A 1055 5.46 33.82 4.05
C TYR A 1055 3.92 33.83 4.05
N ARG A 1056 3.28 33.39 2.96
CA ARG A 1056 1.81 33.30 2.86
C ARG A 1056 1.24 32.30 3.85
N GLU A 1057 1.82 31.10 3.93
CA GLU A 1057 1.40 30.06 4.87
C GLU A 1057 1.61 30.50 6.33
N GLY A 1058 2.78 31.10 6.63
CA GLY A 1058 3.05 31.66 7.94
C GLY A 1058 2.04 32.73 8.35
N ARG A 1059 1.69 33.65 7.44
CA ARG A 1059 0.64 34.65 7.68
C ARG A 1059 -0.72 34.04 7.92
N ALA A 1060 -1.10 33.02 7.14
CA ALA A 1060 -2.39 32.35 7.28
C ALA A 1060 -2.47 31.62 8.64
N ARG A 1061 -1.38 30.96 9.05
CA ARG A 1061 -1.34 30.15 10.27
C ARG A 1061 -1.21 30.98 11.54
N PHE A 1062 -0.25 31.90 11.58
CA PHE A 1062 0.15 32.62 12.79
C PHE A 1062 -0.35 34.07 12.84
N GLY A 1063 -0.70 34.64 11.69
CA GLY A 1063 -1.01 36.05 11.55
C GLY A 1063 0.24 36.91 11.33
N GLY A 1064 0.03 38.09 10.72
CA GLY A 1064 1.13 38.96 10.26
C GLY A 1064 2.00 39.61 11.35
N ARG A 1065 1.63 39.49 12.64
CA ARG A 1065 2.41 40.02 13.78
C ARG A 1065 3.25 38.97 14.50
N HIS A 1066 3.09 37.69 14.15
CA HIS A 1066 3.86 36.63 14.79
C HIS A 1066 5.35 36.75 14.45
N PRO A 1067 6.29 36.63 15.42
CA PRO A 1067 7.72 36.81 15.18
C PRO A 1067 8.25 35.99 14.00
N LEU A 1068 7.85 34.73 13.86
CA LEU A 1068 8.28 33.89 12.72
C LEU A 1068 7.76 34.39 11.37
N THR A 1069 6.52 34.89 11.31
CA THR A 1069 5.98 35.45 10.06
C THR A 1069 6.74 36.72 9.68
N VAL A 1070 7.18 37.49 10.66
CA VAL A 1070 8.02 38.66 10.47
C VAL A 1070 9.42 38.28 10.01
N LEU A 1071 10.03 37.22 10.57
CA LEU A 1071 11.31 36.69 10.12
C LEU A 1071 11.26 36.13 8.69
N LEU A 1072 10.19 35.42 8.32
CA LEU A 1072 9.95 34.96 6.95
C LEU A 1072 9.91 36.13 5.96
N ALA A 1073 9.24 37.23 6.31
CA ALA A 1073 9.24 38.46 5.52
C ALA A 1073 10.65 39.05 5.39
N GLY A 1074 11.40 39.13 6.50
CA GLY A 1074 12.77 39.63 6.53
C GLY A 1074 13.75 38.81 5.68
N ASN A 1075 13.57 37.49 5.65
CA ASN A 1075 14.37 36.56 4.84
C ASN A 1075 13.99 36.59 3.36
N LEU A 1076 12.72 36.90 3.03
CA LEU A 1076 12.23 37.04 1.65
C LEU A 1076 12.71 38.34 0.98
N ALA A 1077 12.86 39.44 1.73
CA ALA A 1077 13.29 40.73 1.18
C ALA A 1077 14.59 40.67 0.34
N PRO A 1078 15.72 40.09 0.81
CA PRO A 1078 16.93 39.95 -0.03
C PRO A 1078 16.71 39.12 -1.30
N GLN A 1079 15.81 38.13 -1.25
CA GLN A 1079 15.49 37.28 -2.40
C GLN A 1079 14.72 38.07 -3.47
N LEU A 1080 13.74 38.89 -3.04
CA LEU A 1080 12.99 39.80 -3.92
C LEU A 1080 13.93 40.84 -4.56
N ARG A 1081 14.83 41.43 -3.77
CA ARG A 1081 15.84 42.38 -4.26
C ARG A 1081 16.71 41.75 -5.35
N ALA A 1082 17.24 40.55 -5.11
CA ALA A 1082 18.06 39.84 -6.10
C ALA A 1082 17.29 39.44 -7.37
N ALA A 1083 15.97 39.30 -7.29
CA ALA A 1083 15.08 39.07 -8.44
C ALA A 1083 14.65 40.37 -9.16
N GLY A 1084 15.14 41.54 -8.73
CA GLY A 1084 14.82 42.85 -9.33
C GLY A 1084 13.55 43.51 -8.80
N ARG A 1085 12.86 42.92 -7.81
CA ARG A 1085 11.65 43.48 -7.17
C ARG A 1085 12.03 44.38 -5.98
N THR A 1086 12.79 45.43 -6.26
CA THR A 1086 13.46 46.27 -5.25
C THR A 1086 12.50 47.09 -4.40
N GLU A 1087 11.45 47.66 -4.98
CA GLU A 1087 10.44 48.42 -4.23
C GLU A 1087 9.70 47.54 -3.22
N GLU A 1088 9.30 46.34 -3.65
CA GLU A 1088 8.65 45.35 -2.78
C GLU A 1088 9.59 44.88 -1.66
N ALA A 1089 10.87 44.63 -1.99
CA ALA A 1089 11.89 44.27 -1.00
C ALA A 1089 12.06 45.37 0.06
N ALA A 1090 12.16 46.63 -0.34
CA ALA A 1090 12.33 47.77 0.56
C ALA A 1090 11.15 47.94 1.52
N VAL A 1091 9.91 47.79 1.01
CA VAL A 1091 8.69 47.81 1.84
C VAL A 1091 8.72 46.66 2.83
N LEU A 1092 9.01 45.44 2.36
CA LEU A 1092 8.98 44.24 3.19
C LEU A 1092 10.06 44.26 4.28
N ALA A 1093 11.29 44.67 3.97
CA ALA A 1093 12.39 44.80 4.93
C ALA A 1093 12.10 45.85 6.01
N ARG A 1094 11.55 47.01 5.60
CA ARG A 1094 11.14 48.07 6.54
C ARG A 1094 10.09 47.57 7.51
N GLU A 1095 9.01 46.99 6.97
CA GLU A 1095 7.91 46.47 7.79
C GLU A 1095 8.34 45.33 8.69
N ALA A 1096 9.23 44.45 8.21
CA ALA A 1096 9.75 43.35 9.01
C ALA A 1096 10.53 43.88 10.22
N ALA A 1097 11.47 44.80 10.03
CA ALA A 1097 12.23 45.40 11.12
C ALA A 1097 11.32 46.13 12.14
N GLU A 1098 10.37 46.94 11.66
CA GLU A 1098 9.44 47.70 12.52
C GLU A 1098 8.53 46.77 13.35
N ARG A 1099 7.96 45.74 12.72
CA ARG A 1099 7.10 44.78 13.42
C ARG A 1099 7.88 43.90 14.39
N PHE A 1100 9.12 43.52 14.03
CA PHE A 1100 9.96 42.71 14.89
C PHE A 1100 10.40 43.50 16.13
N GLU A 1101 10.84 44.76 15.96
CA GLU A 1101 11.18 45.65 17.05
C GLU A 1101 10.00 45.87 18.01
N ALA A 1102 8.79 46.07 17.46
CA ALA A 1102 7.58 46.21 18.27
C ALA A 1102 7.21 44.94 19.04
N ALA A 1103 7.53 43.75 18.51
CA ALA A 1103 7.19 42.47 19.14
C ALA A 1103 8.23 41.98 20.14
N MET A 1104 9.52 42.18 19.84
CA MET A 1104 10.65 41.59 20.55
C MET A 1104 11.49 42.60 21.34
N GLY A 1105 11.29 43.89 21.11
CA GLY A 1105 12.06 44.97 21.70
C GLY A 1105 13.30 45.37 20.88
N PRO A 1106 13.93 46.50 21.23
CA PRO A 1106 15.02 47.11 20.46
C PRO A 1106 16.37 46.39 20.61
N ASP A 1107 16.54 45.57 21.64
CA ASP A 1107 17.82 44.94 21.99
C ASP A 1107 17.95 43.50 21.47
N HIS A 1108 16.98 43.01 20.70
CA HIS A 1108 16.99 41.64 20.19
C HIS A 1108 18.00 41.45 19.04
N CYS A 1109 18.86 40.43 19.11
CA CYS A 1109 19.93 40.23 18.11
C CYS A 1109 19.42 40.11 16.66
N ASP A 1110 18.31 39.40 16.43
CA ASP A 1110 17.72 39.23 15.09
C ASP A 1110 17.18 40.56 14.50
N LEU A 1111 16.86 41.57 15.32
CA LEU A 1111 16.53 42.91 14.81
C LEU A 1111 17.73 43.50 14.07
N GLY A 1112 18.95 43.31 14.59
CA GLY A 1112 20.17 43.76 13.93
C GLY A 1112 20.32 43.16 12.54
N ALA A 1113 20.03 41.87 12.37
CA ALA A 1113 20.05 41.19 11.07
C ALA A 1113 19.01 41.78 10.10
N LEU A 1114 17.78 42.04 10.56
CA LEU A 1114 16.74 42.68 9.75
C LEU A 1114 17.13 44.12 9.34
N LEU A 1115 17.79 44.86 10.24
CA LEU A 1115 18.27 46.22 9.96
C LEU A 1115 19.38 46.24 8.91
N VAL A 1116 20.23 45.19 8.82
CA VAL A 1116 21.23 45.08 7.72
C VAL A 1116 20.54 44.98 6.36
N ASN A 1117 19.48 44.17 6.26
CA ASN A 1117 18.71 44.04 5.01
C ASN A 1117 17.99 45.36 4.68
N ARG A 1118 17.37 46.02 5.67
CA ARG A 1118 16.74 47.33 5.50
C ARG A 1118 17.73 48.41 5.05
N ALA A 1119 18.90 48.49 5.68
CA ALA A 1119 19.95 49.44 5.29
C ALA A 1119 20.40 49.20 3.84
N THR A 1120 20.48 47.94 3.43
CA THR A 1120 20.82 47.56 2.06
C THR A 1120 19.79 48.03 1.04
N ASP A 1121 18.50 47.92 1.34
CA ASP A 1121 17.45 48.46 0.46
C ASP A 1121 17.47 49.99 0.43
N GLN A 1122 17.78 50.66 1.54
CA GLN A 1122 17.87 52.12 1.63
C GLN A 1122 19.07 52.70 0.88
N ALA A 1123 20.17 51.95 0.77
CA ALA A 1123 21.36 52.37 0.05
C ALA A 1123 21.05 52.77 -1.39
N VAL A 1124 19.98 52.21 -1.96
CA VAL A 1124 19.40 52.61 -3.24
C VAL A 1124 18.44 53.78 -3.00
N GLY A 1125 18.95 55.01 -3.15
CA GLY A 1125 18.15 56.24 -3.14
C GLY A 1125 18.32 57.12 -1.89
N ASP A 1126 18.67 56.55 -0.73
CA ASP A 1126 18.96 57.31 0.50
C ASP A 1126 20.17 56.73 1.27
N PRO A 1127 21.40 56.93 0.75
CA PRO A 1127 22.61 56.39 1.37
C PRO A 1127 22.88 56.98 2.77
N ALA A 1128 22.42 58.20 3.06
CA ALA A 1128 22.56 58.80 4.39
C ALA A 1128 21.69 58.08 5.43
N GLN A 1129 20.46 57.70 5.08
CA GLN A 1129 19.63 56.86 5.93
C GLN A 1129 20.20 55.43 6.03
N ALA A 1130 20.77 54.89 4.96
CA ALA A 1130 21.44 53.59 4.99
C ALA A 1130 22.59 53.57 6.01
N VAL A 1131 23.43 54.61 6.05
CA VAL A 1131 24.48 54.76 7.08
C VAL A 1131 23.89 54.76 8.49
N ARG A 1132 22.83 55.54 8.76
CA ARG A 1132 22.19 55.57 10.10
C ARG A 1132 21.68 54.19 10.53
N THR A 1133 20.95 53.52 9.63
CA THR A 1133 20.38 52.20 9.89
C THR A 1133 21.49 51.14 10.05
N GLY A 1134 22.53 51.20 9.22
CA GLY A 1134 23.67 50.29 9.23
C GLY A 1134 24.54 50.44 10.49
N THR A 1135 24.77 51.67 10.97
CA THR A 1135 25.44 51.93 12.25
C THR A 1135 24.67 51.30 13.41
N ARG A 1136 23.36 51.55 13.48
CA ARG A 1136 22.50 50.93 14.50
C ARG A 1136 22.57 49.40 14.45
N ALA A 1137 22.53 48.81 13.25
CA ALA A 1137 22.63 47.37 13.08
C ALA A 1137 23.96 46.81 13.59
N LEU A 1138 25.08 47.46 13.27
CA LEU A 1138 26.41 47.04 13.69
C LEU A 1138 26.60 47.17 15.21
N GLU A 1139 26.13 48.25 15.82
CA GLU A 1139 26.18 48.47 17.27
C GLU A 1139 25.40 47.38 18.01
N LEU A 1140 24.15 47.12 17.57
CA LEU A 1140 23.29 46.11 18.18
C LEU A 1140 23.88 44.70 18.06
N LEU A 1141 24.36 44.31 16.89
CA LEU A 1141 24.97 42.99 16.68
C LEU A 1141 26.27 42.85 17.46
N THR A 1142 27.08 43.90 17.53
CA THR A 1142 28.31 43.91 18.33
C THR A 1142 28.01 43.71 19.81
N ALA A 1143 26.99 44.38 20.33
CA ALA A 1143 26.60 44.29 21.74
C ALA A 1143 25.98 42.92 22.11
N THR A 1144 25.21 42.31 21.20
CA THR A 1144 24.41 41.11 21.51
C THR A 1144 25.10 39.79 21.15
N VAL A 1145 25.85 39.74 20.05
CA VAL A 1145 26.49 38.51 19.54
C VAL A 1145 28.00 38.65 19.31
N GLY A 1146 28.54 39.86 19.43
CA GLY A 1146 29.98 40.14 19.31
C GLY A 1146 30.44 40.52 17.90
N THR A 1147 31.61 41.18 17.83
CA THR A 1147 32.18 41.74 16.59
C THR A 1147 32.56 40.69 15.53
N ALA A 1148 32.94 39.49 15.97
CA ALA A 1148 33.34 38.40 15.08
C ALA A 1148 32.14 37.61 14.53
N HIS A 1149 30.91 37.91 14.96
CA HIS A 1149 29.73 37.22 14.49
C HIS A 1149 29.46 37.52 13.01
N HIS A 1150 29.02 36.51 12.25
CA HIS A 1150 28.83 36.62 10.80
C HIS A 1150 27.85 37.75 10.38
N HIS A 1151 26.79 37.99 11.16
CA HIS A 1151 25.91 39.15 10.94
C HIS A 1151 26.60 40.50 11.22
N ALA A 1152 27.44 40.59 12.26
CA ALA A 1152 28.18 41.82 12.57
C ALA A 1152 29.21 42.15 11.48
N LEU A 1153 29.89 41.13 10.96
CA LEU A 1153 30.81 41.25 9.82
C LEU A 1153 30.09 41.73 8.56
N ALA A 1154 28.89 41.18 8.27
CA ALA A 1154 28.07 41.64 7.15
C ALA A 1154 27.60 43.09 7.34
N ALA A 1155 27.14 43.45 8.54
CA ALA A 1155 26.72 44.81 8.89
C ALA A 1155 27.86 45.81 8.69
N GLY A 1156 29.05 45.53 9.22
CA GLY A 1156 30.22 46.39 9.09
C GLY A 1156 30.74 46.51 7.65
N SER A 1157 30.76 45.40 6.90
CA SER A 1157 31.14 45.41 5.48
C SER A 1157 30.16 46.23 4.64
N ASN A 1158 28.86 46.11 4.87
CA ASN A 1158 27.85 46.89 4.16
C ASN A 1158 27.91 48.37 4.56
N LEU A 1159 28.06 48.68 5.85
CA LEU A 1159 28.19 50.04 6.35
C LEU A 1159 29.43 50.74 5.77
N ALA A 1160 30.54 50.03 5.59
CA ALA A 1160 31.72 50.57 4.93
C ALA A 1160 31.43 51.00 3.47
N LEU A 1161 30.59 50.25 2.74
CA LEU A 1161 30.13 50.64 1.41
C LEU A 1161 29.23 51.87 1.46
N ASP A 1162 28.32 51.93 2.43
CA ASP A 1162 27.41 53.07 2.62
C ASP A 1162 28.16 54.35 3.00
N LEU A 1163 29.16 54.27 3.87
CA LEU A 1163 30.04 55.38 4.24
C LEU A 1163 30.84 55.90 3.03
N ALA A 1164 31.37 54.99 2.21
CA ALA A 1164 32.06 55.37 0.98
C ALA A 1164 31.12 56.09 0.00
N ALA A 1165 29.85 55.66 -0.09
CA ALA A 1165 28.84 56.26 -0.96
C ALA A 1165 28.46 57.69 -0.55
N VAL A 1166 28.52 58.03 0.74
CA VAL A 1166 28.29 59.40 1.24
C VAL A 1166 29.57 60.26 1.31
N GLY A 1167 30.72 59.73 0.86
CA GLY A 1167 31.98 60.46 0.78
C GLY A 1167 32.92 60.31 1.99
N GLU A 1168 32.54 59.53 3.00
CA GLU A 1168 33.31 59.27 4.24
C GLU A 1168 34.40 58.19 4.03
N ARG A 1169 35.37 58.47 3.15
CA ARG A 1169 36.34 57.46 2.67
C ARG A 1169 37.26 56.89 3.75
N GLY A 1170 37.76 57.73 4.67
CA GLY A 1170 38.66 57.29 5.75
C GLY A 1170 38.00 56.27 6.69
N PRO A 1171 36.86 56.63 7.32
CA PRO A 1171 36.09 55.69 8.14
C PRO A 1171 35.67 54.42 7.39
N ALA A 1172 35.31 54.54 6.10
CA ALA A 1172 34.95 53.40 5.27
C ALA A 1172 36.12 52.42 5.10
N GLU A 1173 37.33 52.90 4.78
CA GLU A 1173 38.51 52.05 4.59
C GLU A 1173 38.95 51.37 5.89
N GLU A 1174 38.92 52.10 6.99
CA GLU A 1174 39.26 51.57 8.31
C GLU A 1174 38.28 50.46 8.73
N LEU A 1175 36.98 50.69 8.60
CA LEU A 1175 35.95 49.70 8.93
C LEU A 1175 36.07 48.46 8.03
N ALA A 1176 36.25 48.65 6.72
CA ALA A 1176 36.44 47.54 5.78
C ALA A 1176 37.68 46.70 6.11
N GLY A 1177 38.80 47.34 6.46
CA GLY A 1177 40.02 46.66 6.88
C GLY A 1177 39.81 45.81 8.14
N ARG A 1178 39.21 46.41 9.18
CA ARG A 1178 38.90 45.71 10.44
C ARG A 1178 37.97 44.51 10.21
N CYS A 1179 36.91 44.67 9.41
CA CYS A 1179 36.01 43.57 9.07
C CYS A 1179 36.71 42.44 8.32
N ALA A 1180 37.61 42.76 7.38
CA ALA A 1180 38.38 41.75 6.65
C ALA A 1180 39.31 40.95 7.59
N ASP A 1181 40.02 41.63 8.50
CA ASP A 1181 40.93 40.98 9.45
C ASP A 1181 40.17 40.09 10.44
N LEU A 1182 39.04 40.58 10.96
CA LEU A 1182 38.15 39.79 11.82
C LEU A 1182 37.59 38.58 11.08
N ALA A 1183 37.15 38.74 9.83
CA ALA A 1183 36.62 37.63 9.04
C ALA A 1183 37.67 36.55 8.76
N ARG A 1184 38.91 36.94 8.40
CA ARG A 1184 40.03 36.00 8.23
C ARG A 1184 40.32 35.23 9.51
N THR A 1185 40.31 35.91 10.65
CA THR A 1185 40.60 35.30 11.95
C THR A 1185 39.49 34.37 12.44
N ALA A 1186 38.22 34.79 12.30
CA ALA A 1186 37.07 34.07 12.85
C ALA A 1186 36.60 32.91 11.96
N LEU A 1187 36.65 33.08 10.63
CA LEU A 1187 36.07 32.14 9.66
C LEU A 1187 37.11 31.47 8.76
N GLY A 1188 38.33 31.99 8.70
CA GLY A 1188 39.38 31.54 7.79
C GLY A 1188 39.28 32.15 6.39
N GLU A 1189 40.36 32.06 5.61
CA GLU A 1189 40.46 32.67 4.28
C GLU A 1189 39.55 32.02 3.23
N GLY A 1190 39.31 30.71 3.34
CA GLY A 1190 38.50 29.94 2.38
C GLY A 1190 37.00 30.16 2.50
N HIS A 1191 36.53 30.81 3.57
CA HIS A 1191 35.10 30.95 3.82
C HIS A 1191 34.44 31.95 2.85
N ALA A 1192 33.23 31.63 2.38
CA ALA A 1192 32.51 32.44 1.39
C ALA A 1192 32.29 33.89 1.86
N LEU A 1193 31.92 34.07 3.15
CA LEU A 1193 31.77 35.39 3.75
C LEU A 1193 33.10 36.17 3.78
N THR A 1194 34.21 35.54 4.18
CA THR A 1194 35.53 36.20 4.22
C THR A 1194 35.91 36.71 2.85
N ARG A 1195 35.74 35.87 1.81
CA ARG A 1195 36.00 36.28 0.42
C ARG A 1195 35.14 37.47 0.00
N ALA A 1196 33.86 37.45 0.34
CA ALA A 1196 32.93 38.53 0.01
C ALA A 1196 33.27 39.85 0.73
N VAL A 1197 33.61 39.80 2.02
CA VAL A 1197 34.05 40.98 2.81
C VAL A 1197 35.36 41.54 2.23
N VAL A 1198 36.34 40.69 1.92
CA VAL A 1198 37.65 41.10 1.37
C VAL A 1198 37.51 41.80 0.03
N VAL A 1199 36.64 41.32 -0.86
CA VAL A 1199 36.39 41.95 -2.18
C VAL A 1199 35.33 43.06 -2.12
N ARG A 1200 34.89 43.46 -0.92
CA ARG A 1200 33.91 44.53 -0.69
C ARG A 1200 32.59 44.30 -1.42
N LYS A 1201 32.11 43.05 -1.44
CA LYS A 1201 30.79 42.70 -1.96
C LYS A 1201 29.73 43.03 -0.91
N ARG A 1202 28.62 43.64 -1.31
CA ARG A 1202 27.45 43.82 -0.43
C ARG A 1202 26.84 42.45 -0.08
N LEU A 1203 26.47 42.29 1.19
CA LEU A 1203 26.07 41.01 1.78
C LEU A 1203 24.62 41.03 2.23
N ASP A 1204 23.89 39.98 1.87
CA ASP A 1204 22.53 39.73 2.34
C ASP A 1204 22.57 38.83 3.58
N VAL A 1205 21.68 39.11 4.54
CA VAL A 1205 21.61 38.39 5.81
C VAL A 1205 20.35 37.54 5.89
N GLN A 1206 20.49 36.33 6.42
CA GLN A 1206 19.40 35.37 6.64
C GLN A 1206 19.35 34.98 8.12
N VAL A 1207 18.16 35.10 8.72
CA VAL A 1207 17.90 34.70 10.11
C VAL A 1207 17.41 33.26 10.14
N GLU A 1208 18.03 32.42 10.96
CA GLU A 1208 17.57 31.05 11.18
C GLU A 1208 16.28 31.07 12.02
N LEU A 1209 15.23 30.34 11.62
CA LEU A 1209 13.99 30.27 12.40
C LEU A 1209 14.19 29.47 13.69
N TYR A 1210 13.38 29.78 14.71
CA TYR A 1210 13.48 29.16 16.03
C TYR A 1210 12.99 27.71 16.05
N LEU A 1211 13.71 26.82 16.74
CA LEU A 1211 13.19 25.53 17.20
C LEU A 1211 12.38 25.78 18.47
N LEU A 1212 11.10 25.39 18.54
CA LEU A 1212 10.17 25.83 19.62
C LEU A 1212 9.61 24.70 20.47
#